data_AF-S2P7T9-F1
#
_entry.id   AF-S2P7T9-F1
#
_cell.length_a   1.000
_cell.length_b   1.000
_cell.length_c   1.000
_cell.angle_alpha   90.00
_cell.angle_beta   90.00
_cell.angle_gamma   90.00
#
_symmetry.space_group_name_H-M   'P 1'
#
loop_
_entity.id
_entity.type
_entity.pdbx_description
1 polymer ?
#
loop_
_entity_poly.entity_id
_entity_poly.type
_entity_poly.pdbx_seq_one_letter_code
_entity_poly.pdbx_strand_id
1 'polypeptide(L)'
;MVGPQLKQTRGRKRRYIHGFDGLRTIGVIGVILYHLRPELFRGGYLGVPIFMVVSGYLITDGLLIEFDRNHRIDFKSFFIRRFKRLYPGLITVLFGTAAYITLFSQNLLHNLHMMVLTNLLYVYNWWQILNGQSYFARYANGESPFTHLWTLSIEGQYYLIWPFLVLALLLLVKSRHQIANIVLILAAASGAWMAILYMMTIAHVQPAAFDPSRLYYGTDTRAFSILFGAALAFIWPSGRLSQHLGKKWVIGLDLLGTASFLGLLVMVFTIDAQSSFLYEGGMVLFSIVTTILVAVVAHPAAHFDRLLSNPLFSYIGSRSYGLYLYQFPVMIFWENRFRNIADHPVLYPVIEVVLIVVITELSYRFIEQPAAHFNYHKTWAFLKGLANPKIRMGKTRWVSYVALIILAIGSVGLAKAPSVKAEGDNSPLAQQLKKRGVSTKEKEKRLAAMRSSIAAQKKADKNKAAEESSSKALEAKYASQAKTHPVNREYEQYGLTQIQLQQAQDIGLTAIGDSVMLDGENGLQQLFPKAVIDAAVSRQMINSIDLVRSYADRGVLGNIVLIGLGTNGPFSDDQLAQMMQAIGPDRQVFWINVRVPTRAWQNDVNSKLAAAQKQYKNLTVIDWYDKSNGHPDWFYNDMVHMNPNGNPQYAALVAKTILDKVKN
;
A
#
# COMPACT_ATOMS: atom_id res chain seq x y z
N MET A 1 48.01 -27.71 -31.44
CA MET A 1 48.07 -26.79 -32.60
C MET A 1 47.62 -25.41 -32.14
N VAL A 2 48.47 -24.42 -32.38
CA VAL A 2 48.40 -23.04 -31.90
C VAL A 2 47.73 -22.16 -32.94
N GLY A 3 46.76 -21.32 -32.52
CA GLY A 3 46.34 -20.08 -33.19
C GLY A 3 44.82 -19.93 -33.42
N PRO A 4 44.26 -18.68 -33.52
CA PRO A 4 44.87 -17.37 -33.34
C PRO A 4 44.14 -16.42 -32.34
N GLN A 5 44.97 -15.62 -31.66
CA GLN A 5 44.72 -14.23 -31.23
C GLN A 5 43.57 -13.97 -30.24
N LEU A 6 43.92 -14.07 -28.94
CA LEU A 6 43.45 -13.15 -27.91
C LEU A 6 43.80 -11.70 -28.33
N LYS A 7 42.96 -11.10 -29.16
CA LYS A 7 42.96 -9.64 -29.34
C LYS A 7 42.63 -9.02 -27.99
N GLN A 8 43.66 -8.45 -27.37
CA GLN A 8 43.58 -7.49 -26.29
C GLN A 8 42.42 -6.52 -26.54
N THR A 9 41.29 -6.69 -25.84
CA THR A 9 40.28 -5.63 -25.76
C THR A 9 40.70 -4.67 -24.67
N ARG A 10 41.66 -3.79 -25.01
CA ARG A 10 41.96 -2.58 -24.23
C ARG A 10 40.65 -1.80 -24.02
N GLY A 11 40.27 -1.59 -22.75
CA GLY A 11 39.45 -0.47 -22.32
C GLY A 11 37.94 -0.51 -22.62
N ARG A 12 37.19 -1.48 -22.10
CA ARG A 12 35.72 -1.35 -22.07
C ARG A 12 35.29 -0.42 -20.93
N LYS A 13 34.98 0.84 -21.27
CA LYS A 13 34.41 1.82 -20.32
C LYS A 13 32.93 1.50 -20.10
N ARG A 14 32.45 1.70 -18.87
CA ARG A 14 31.04 1.63 -18.52
C ARG A 14 30.27 2.68 -19.34
N ARG A 15 29.34 2.26 -20.19
CA ARG A 15 28.43 3.17 -20.91
C ARG A 15 27.41 3.71 -19.90
N TYR A 16 27.22 5.03 -19.85
CA TYR A 16 26.10 5.61 -19.12
C TYR A 16 24.84 5.48 -19.99
N ILE A 17 23.79 4.83 -19.46
CA ILE A 17 22.55 4.56 -20.17
C ILE A 17 21.50 5.52 -19.60
N HIS A 18 21.28 6.63 -20.30
CA HIS A 18 20.45 7.73 -19.82
C HIS A 18 18.97 7.32 -19.67
N GLY A 19 18.49 6.39 -20.48
CA GLY A 19 17.11 5.87 -20.40
C GLY A 19 16.77 5.21 -19.07
N PHE A 20 17.75 4.75 -18.28
CA PHE A 20 17.49 4.26 -16.92
C PHE A 20 17.06 5.35 -15.95
N ASP A 21 17.49 6.60 -16.15
CA ASP A 21 16.97 7.73 -15.37
C ASP A 21 15.51 8.02 -15.76
N GLY A 22 15.14 7.77 -17.02
CA GLY A 22 13.75 7.80 -17.47
C GLY A 22 12.88 6.70 -16.84
N LEU A 23 13.34 5.45 -16.80
CA LEU A 23 12.62 4.38 -16.10
C LEU A 23 12.44 4.67 -14.61
N ARG A 24 13.46 5.21 -13.94
CA ARG A 24 13.37 5.67 -12.54
C ARG A 24 12.39 6.82 -12.37
N THR A 25 12.35 7.76 -13.32
CA THR A 25 11.39 8.87 -13.32
C THR A 25 9.96 8.36 -13.36
N ILE A 26 9.66 7.45 -14.29
CA ILE A 26 8.33 6.82 -14.40
C ILE A 26 7.99 6.08 -13.10
N GLY A 27 8.94 5.31 -12.56
CA GLY A 27 8.76 4.58 -11.31
C GLY A 27 8.42 5.49 -10.12
N VAL A 28 9.19 6.56 -9.88
CA VAL A 28 8.96 7.43 -8.71
C VAL A 28 7.69 8.25 -8.86
N ILE A 29 7.37 8.74 -10.07
CA ILE A 29 6.14 9.46 -10.34
C ILE A 29 4.93 8.55 -10.08
N GLY A 30 4.96 7.32 -10.60
CA GLY A 30 3.90 6.34 -10.34
C GLY A 30 3.67 6.09 -8.85
N VAL A 31 4.75 5.93 -8.08
CA VAL A 31 4.65 5.73 -6.63
C VAL A 31 4.09 6.95 -5.91
N ILE A 32 4.54 8.17 -6.23
CA ILE A 32 4.02 9.41 -5.62
C ILE A 32 2.52 9.55 -5.92
N LEU A 33 2.13 9.38 -7.19
CA LEU A 33 0.75 9.54 -7.62
C LEU A 33 -0.19 8.48 -7.03
N TYR A 34 0.27 7.24 -6.84
CA TYR A 34 -0.50 6.21 -6.14
C TYR A 34 -0.83 6.62 -4.70
N HIS A 35 0.10 7.23 -3.98
CA HIS A 35 -0.16 7.65 -2.60
C HIS A 35 -1.05 8.89 -2.51
N LEU A 36 -0.95 9.81 -3.47
CA LEU A 36 -1.75 11.04 -3.50
C LEU A 36 -3.18 10.81 -4.01
N ARG A 37 -3.35 10.02 -5.07
CA ARG A 37 -4.61 9.82 -5.80
C ARG A 37 -4.78 8.34 -6.20
N PRO A 38 -4.92 7.42 -5.23
CA PRO A 38 -5.00 5.97 -5.49
C PRO A 38 -6.20 5.57 -6.36
N GLU A 39 -7.26 6.36 -6.38
CA GLU A 39 -8.44 6.13 -7.21
C GLU A 39 -8.18 6.37 -8.71
N LEU A 40 -7.14 7.15 -9.04
CA LEU A 40 -6.69 7.39 -10.42
C LEU A 40 -5.50 6.51 -10.80
N PHE A 41 -4.56 6.28 -9.87
CA PHE A 41 -3.28 5.61 -10.12
C PHE A 41 -3.13 4.31 -9.33
N ARG A 42 -4.13 3.43 -9.40
CA ARG A 42 -4.25 2.19 -8.62
C ARG A 42 -3.00 1.31 -8.58
N GLY A 43 -2.35 1.13 -9.73
CA GLY A 43 -1.16 0.31 -9.90
C GLY A 43 0.16 1.08 -9.80
N GLY A 44 0.14 2.36 -9.41
CA GLY A 44 1.37 3.18 -9.37
C GLY A 44 2.42 2.67 -8.37
N TYR A 45 2.03 1.88 -7.37
CA TYR A 45 2.95 1.16 -6.47
C TYR A 45 3.87 0.18 -7.24
N LEU A 46 3.49 -0.28 -8.43
CA LEU A 46 4.30 -1.13 -9.31
C LEU A 46 5.56 -0.40 -9.85
N GLY A 47 5.68 0.92 -9.63
CA GLY A 47 6.94 1.63 -9.82
C GLY A 47 8.10 1.06 -9.00
N VAL A 48 7.83 0.45 -7.83
CA VAL A 48 8.85 -0.18 -6.98
C VAL A 48 9.58 -1.34 -7.68
N PRO A 49 8.90 -2.34 -8.26
CA PRO A 49 9.52 -3.35 -9.12
C PRO A 49 10.45 -2.78 -10.21
N ILE A 50 10.12 -1.62 -10.81
CA ILE A 50 10.98 -0.96 -11.81
C ILE A 50 12.34 -0.61 -11.20
N PHE A 51 12.36 -0.01 -10.01
CA PHE A 51 13.60 0.27 -9.28
C PHE A 51 14.37 -1.01 -8.99
N MET A 52 13.69 -2.03 -8.47
CA MET A 52 14.30 -3.31 -8.10
C MET A 52 14.99 -3.99 -9.30
N VAL A 53 14.32 -4.10 -10.45
CA VAL A 53 14.89 -4.70 -11.66
C VAL A 53 16.08 -3.87 -12.17
N VAL A 54 15.95 -2.54 -12.24
CA VAL A 54 17.03 -1.64 -12.67
C VAL A 54 18.24 -1.73 -11.74
N SER A 55 18.02 -1.78 -10.42
CA SER A 55 19.05 -1.95 -9.40
C SER A 55 19.78 -3.29 -9.56
N GLY A 56 19.04 -4.38 -9.75
CA GLY A 56 19.58 -5.72 -10.01
C GLY A 56 20.48 -5.76 -11.23
N TYR A 57 20.03 -5.17 -12.34
CA TYR A 57 20.80 -5.10 -13.59
C TYR A 57 22.08 -4.27 -13.43
N LEU A 58 21.96 -3.03 -12.97
CA LEU A 58 23.08 -2.09 -12.92
C LEU A 58 24.19 -2.47 -11.95
N ILE A 59 23.84 -3.15 -10.86
CA ILE A 59 24.82 -3.61 -9.88
C ILE A 59 25.54 -4.83 -10.41
N THR A 60 24.79 -5.82 -10.89
CA THR A 60 25.38 -7.05 -11.41
C THR A 60 26.26 -6.75 -12.63
N ASP A 61 25.79 -5.96 -13.59
CA ASP A 61 26.58 -5.55 -14.76
C ASP A 61 27.85 -4.81 -14.36
N GLY A 62 27.79 -3.93 -13.35
CA GLY A 62 28.96 -3.23 -12.81
C GLY A 62 29.99 -4.17 -12.19
N LEU A 63 29.54 -5.16 -11.41
CA LEU A 63 30.42 -6.18 -10.81
C LEU A 63 31.05 -7.08 -11.87
N LEU A 64 30.29 -7.46 -12.90
CA LEU A 64 30.78 -8.25 -14.02
C LEU A 64 31.84 -7.50 -14.83
N ILE A 65 31.63 -6.22 -15.12
CA ILE A 65 32.62 -5.38 -15.82
C ILE A 65 33.91 -5.25 -14.99
N GLU A 66 33.78 -5.09 -13.67
CA GLU A 66 34.93 -4.99 -12.77
C GLU A 66 35.73 -6.29 -12.72
N PHE A 67 35.04 -7.43 -12.57
CA PHE A 67 35.66 -8.75 -12.57
C PHE A 67 36.30 -9.09 -13.92
N ASP A 68 35.64 -8.75 -15.04
CA ASP A 68 36.18 -8.99 -16.39
C ASP A 68 37.47 -8.23 -16.65
N ARG A 69 37.63 -7.05 -16.03
CA ARG A 69 38.81 -6.22 -16.18
C ARG A 69 39.94 -6.58 -15.22
N ASN A 70 39.60 -6.91 -13.98
CA ASN A 70 40.56 -6.99 -12.88
C ASN A 70 40.73 -8.40 -12.29
N HIS A 71 39.89 -9.37 -12.69
CA HIS A 71 39.75 -10.70 -12.08
C HIS A 71 39.51 -10.68 -10.55
N ARG A 72 39.02 -9.54 -10.04
CA ARG A 72 38.68 -9.34 -8.63
C ARG A 72 37.57 -8.30 -8.51
N ILE A 73 36.82 -8.36 -7.42
CA ILE A 73 35.83 -7.37 -7.03
C ILE A 73 36.40 -6.59 -5.84
N ASP A 74 36.54 -5.26 -5.95
CA ASP A 74 36.92 -4.40 -4.85
C ASP A 74 35.70 -4.09 -3.97
N PHE A 75 35.45 -4.99 -3.02
CA PHE A 75 34.36 -4.87 -2.05
C PHE A 75 34.42 -3.56 -1.28
N LYS A 76 35.61 -3.15 -0.83
CA LYS A 76 35.78 -1.92 -0.03
C LYS A 76 35.33 -0.71 -0.82
N SER A 77 35.82 -0.55 -2.05
CA SER A 77 35.42 0.56 -2.91
C SER A 77 33.95 0.49 -3.30
N PHE A 78 33.40 -0.71 -3.51
CA PHE A 78 31.96 -0.90 -3.76
C PHE A 78 31.12 -0.37 -2.58
N PHE A 79 31.38 -0.84 -1.37
CA PHE A 79 30.63 -0.44 -0.17
C PHE A 79 30.79 1.03 0.16
N ILE A 80 32.01 1.59 0.05
CA ILE A 80 32.24 3.02 0.28
C ILE A 80 31.43 3.88 -0.69
N ARG A 81 31.41 3.54 -2.00
CA ARG A 81 30.62 4.30 -2.98
C ARG A 81 29.12 4.25 -2.67
N ARG A 82 28.61 3.10 -2.21
CA ARG A 82 27.20 2.94 -1.85
C ARG A 82 26.86 3.67 -0.56
N PHE A 83 27.72 3.56 0.46
CA PHE A 83 27.57 4.28 1.71
C PHE A 83 27.50 5.79 1.48
N LYS A 84 28.48 6.35 0.75
CA LYS A 84 28.51 7.78 0.39
C LYS A 84 27.32 8.26 -0.44
N ARG A 85 26.69 7.36 -1.20
CA ARG A 85 25.54 7.69 -2.03
C ARG A 85 24.21 7.62 -1.28
N LEU A 86 24.03 6.62 -0.41
CA LEU A 86 22.72 6.29 0.16
C LEU A 86 22.55 6.84 1.59
N TYR A 87 23.54 6.64 2.47
CA TYR A 87 23.41 6.98 3.88
C TYR A 87 23.22 8.48 4.16
N PRO A 88 23.83 9.44 3.43
CA PRO A 88 23.59 10.85 3.70
C PRO A 88 22.11 11.24 3.60
N GLY A 89 21.43 10.83 2.52
CA GLY A 89 19.99 11.07 2.34
C GLY A 89 19.16 10.32 3.39
N LEU A 90 19.46 9.03 3.61
CA LEU A 90 18.75 8.20 4.60
C LEU A 90 18.83 8.79 6.01
N ILE A 91 20.03 9.13 6.49
CA ILE A 91 20.24 9.72 7.83
C ILE A 91 19.49 11.05 7.94
N THR A 92 19.53 11.87 6.89
CA THR A 92 18.81 13.15 6.86
C THR A 92 17.32 12.96 7.03
N VAL A 93 16.72 12.00 6.31
CA VAL A 93 15.30 11.70 6.45
C VAL A 93 14.97 11.11 7.80
N LEU A 94 15.74 10.13 8.28
CA LEU A 94 15.47 9.48 9.56
C LEU A 94 15.50 10.49 10.73
N PHE A 95 16.55 11.31 10.82
CA PHE A 95 16.68 12.28 11.90
C PHE A 95 15.86 13.55 11.67
N GLY A 96 15.66 13.98 10.43
CA GLY A 96 14.75 15.10 10.11
C GLY A 96 13.30 14.78 10.46
N THR A 97 12.85 13.57 10.10
CA THR A 97 11.52 13.06 10.44
C THR A 97 11.40 12.86 11.96
N ALA A 98 12.42 12.28 12.62
CA ALA A 98 12.44 12.14 14.07
C ALA A 98 12.38 13.50 14.79
N ALA A 99 13.11 14.51 14.30
CA ALA A 99 13.09 15.86 14.85
C ALA A 99 11.70 16.49 14.71
N TYR A 100 11.05 16.34 13.55
CA TYR A 100 9.68 16.80 13.34
C TYR A 100 8.70 16.11 14.31
N ILE A 101 8.76 14.78 14.42
CA ILE A 101 7.93 14.00 15.36
C ILE A 101 8.10 14.51 16.79
N THR A 102 9.35 14.77 17.21
CA THR A 102 9.68 15.24 18.56
C THR A 102 9.04 16.60 18.88
N LEU A 103 9.03 17.51 17.90
CA LEU A 103 8.57 18.88 18.08
C LEU A 103 7.05 19.02 17.88
N PHE A 104 6.48 18.29 16.91
CA PHE A 104 5.15 18.59 16.38
C PHE A 104 4.18 17.40 16.36
N SER A 105 4.66 16.15 16.43
CA SER A 105 3.81 14.95 16.27
C SER A 105 4.15 13.87 17.28
N GLN A 106 4.09 14.21 18.57
CA GLN A 106 4.51 13.30 19.65
C GLN A 106 3.71 12.00 19.72
N ASN A 107 2.51 11.96 19.14
CA ASN A 107 1.72 10.73 18.97
C ASN A 107 2.42 9.65 18.12
N LEU A 108 3.42 10.03 17.31
CA LEU A 108 4.20 9.11 16.46
C LEU A 108 5.55 8.70 17.09
N LEU A 109 5.81 9.02 18.37
CA LEU A 109 7.09 8.70 19.03
C LEU A 109 7.30 7.21 19.28
N HIS A 110 6.24 6.41 19.31
CA HIS A 110 6.28 5.01 19.66
C HIS A 110 7.22 4.19 18.75
N ASN A 111 8.14 3.42 19.35
CA ASN A 111 9.15 2.62 18.64
C ASN A 111 10.06 3.40 17.66
N LEU A 112 10.10 4.74 17.73
CA LEU A 112 10.88 5.57 16.79
C LEU A 112 12.37 5.17 16.76
N HIS A 113 12.97 4.82 17.91
CA HIS A 113 14.34 4.34 17.99
C HIS A 113 14.55 3.02 17.21
N MET A 114 13.61 2.08 17.29
CA MET A 114 13.69 0.82 16.53
C MET A 114 13.48 1.07 15.05
N MET A 115 12.55 1.94 14.66
CA MET A 115 12.33 2.27 13.25
C MET A 115 13.59 2.88 12.62
N VAL A 116 14.25 3.81 13.33
CA VAL A 116 15.50 4.41 12.84
C VAL A 116 16.63 3.39 12.79
N LEU A 117 16.83 2.61 13.86
CA LEU A 117 17.89 1.60 13.93
C LEU A 117 17.74 0.55 12.82
N THR A 118 16.54 0.01 12.65
CA THR A 118 16.29 -1.06 11.67
C THR A 118 16.36 -0.56 10.23
N ASN A 119 16.02 0.71 9.95
CA ASN A 119 16.26 1.33 8.65
C ASN A 119 17.77 1.55 8.38
N LEU A 120 18.54 1.99 9.38
CA LEU A 120 20.01 2.12 9.24
C LEU A 120 20.70 0.78 8.98
N LEU A 121 20.14 -0.31 9.50
CA LEU A 121 20.61 -1.68 9.33
C LEU A 121 19.98 -2.40 8.12
N TYR A 122 19.07 -1.75 7.39
CA TYR A 122 18.32 -2.35 6.27
C TYR A 122 17.54 -3.63 6.63
N VAL A 123 16.96 -3.69 7.83
CA VAL A 123 16.11 -4.79 8.30
C VAL A 123 14.71 -4.33 8.72
N TYR A 124 14.33 -3.09 8.35
CA TYR A 124 13.05 -2.50 8.74
C TYR A 124 11.86 -3.29 8.19
N ASN A 125 11.95 -3.84 6.98
CA ASN A 125 10.89 -4.68 6.40
C ASN A 125 10.55 -5.91 7.27
N TRP A 126 11.58 -6.59 7.81
CA TRP A 126 11.38 -7.71 8.73
C TRP A 126 10.88 -7.24 10.10
N TRP A 127 11.37 -6.10 10.58
CA TRP A 127 10.84 -5.52 11.80
C TRP A 127 9.35 -5.19 11.67
N GLN A 128 8.89 -4.65 10.54
CA GLN A 128 7.47 -4.40 10.25
C GLN A 128 6.65 -5.70 10.26
N ILE A 129 7.15 -6.76 9.62
CA ILE A 129 6.52 -8.09 9.62
C ILE A 129 6.36 -8.62 11.05
N LEU A 130 7.46 -8.63 11.81
CA LEU A 130 7.49 -9.18 13.17
C LEU A 130 6.66 -8.34 14.15
N ASN A 131 6.40 -7.08 13.83
CA ASN A 131 5.55 -6.19 14.60
C ASN A 131 4.12 -6.08 14.04
N GLY A 132 3.72 -6.96 13.11
CA GLY A 132 2.35 -7.00 12.57
C GLY A 132 1.88 -5.69 11.94
N GLN A 133 2.80 -4.88 11.39
CA GLN A 133 2.43 -3.61 10.78
C GLN A 133 1.79 -3.85 9.42
N SER A 134 0.61 -3.28 9.21
CA SER A 134 -0.07 -3.32 7.92
C SER A 134 0.42 -2.20 7.02
N TYR A 135 0.70 -2.52 5.75
CA TYR A 135 0.91 -1.53 4.69
C TYR A 135 -0.41 -0.90 4.22
N PHE A 136 -1.51 -1.66 4.29
CA PHE A 136 -2.77 -1.30 3.65
C PHE A 136 -3.81 -0.74 4.63
N ALA A 137 -3.62 -0.91 5.94
CA ALA A 137 -4.44 -0.26 6.97
C ALA A 137 -3.98 1.19 7.20
N ARG A 138 -4.28 2.09 6.24
CA ARG A 138 -3.87 3.50 6.28
C ARG A 138 -4.92 4.38 6.95
N TYR A 139 -4.72 4.75 8.22
CA TYR A 139 -5.55 5.74 8.93
C TYR A 139 -4.75 6.95 9.39
N ALA A 140 -5.41 8.11 9.46
CA ALA A 140 -4.77 9.44 9.56
C ALA A 140 -3.81 9.64 10.75
N ASN A 141 -3.87 8.79 11.79
CA ASN A 141 -3.23 9.08 13.08
C ASN A 141 -2.28 8.02 13.65
N GLY A 142 -1.86 7.04 12.86
CA GLY A 142 -0.93 6.00 13.32
C GLY A 142 0.02 5.44 12.27
N GLU A 143 -0.04 5.90 11.02
CA GLU A 143 0.86 5.44 9.97
C GLU A 143 2.27 6.00 10.19
N SER A 144 3.28 5.14 10.12
CA SER A 144 4.66 5.57 10.26
C SER A 144 5.10 6.38 9.04
N PRO A 145 5.75 7.53 9.21
CA PRO A 145 6.36 8.27 8.09
C PRO A 145 7.53 7.51 7.44
N PHE A 146 7.92 6.35 7.99
CA PHE A 146 8.95 5.48 7.45
C PHE A 146 8.40 4.25 6.73
N THR A 147 7.07 4.05 6.68
CA THR A 147 6.44 2.81 6.19
C THR A 147 7.01 2.36 4.84
N HIS A 148 7.21 3.27 3.89
CA HIS A 148 7.74 2.99 2.54
C HIS A 148 9.20 2.55 2.48
N LEU A 149 9.99 2.72 3.55
CA LEU A 149 11.40 2.36 3.56
C LEU A 149 11.64 0.84 3.62
N TRP A 150 10.57 0.03 3.71
CA TRP A 150 10.62 -1.43 3.55
C TRP A 150 11.37 -1.87 2.29
N THR A 151 11.17 -1.15 1.17
CA THR A 151 11.82 -1.47 -0.11
C THR A 151 13.33 -1.25 -0.06
N LEU A 152 13.76 -0.18 0.64
CA LEU A 152 15.17 0.13 0.81
C LEU A 152 15.87 -0.90 1.68
N SER A 153 15.16 -1.53 2.62
CA SER A 153 15.69 -2.66 3.38
C SER A 153 16.02 -3.84 2.47
N ILE A 154 15.11 -4.19 1.54
CA ILE A 154 15.36 -5.24 0.55
C ILE A 154 16.55 -4.87 -0.36
N GLU A 155 16.59 -3.64 -0.87
CA GLU A 155 17.72 -3.19 -1.69
C GLU A 155 19.04 -3.18 -0.91
N GLY A 156 19.03 -2.74 0.35
CA GLY A 156 20.20 -2.71 1.22
C GLY A 156 20.75 -4.10 1.54
N GLN A 157 19.87 -5.06 1.82
CA GLN A 157 20.22 -6.49 1.97
C GLN A 157 20.86 -7.02 0.69
N TYR A 158 20.29 -6.70 -0.48
CA TYR A 158 20.88 -7.04 -1.77
C TYR A 158 22.27 -6.40 -1.96
N TYR A 159 22.44 -5.12 -1.63
CA TYR A 159 23.74 -4.45 -1.72
C TYR A 159 24.80 -5.10 -0.84
N LEU A 160 24.41 -5.59 0.34
CA LEU A 160 25.32 -6.24 1.28
C LEU A 160 25.72 -7.64 0.80
N ILE A 161 24.76 -8.46 0.40
CA ILE A 161 24.97 -9.90 0.16
C ILE A 161 25.41 -10.18 -1.28
N TRP A 162 24.84 -9.48 -2.26
CA TRP A 162 24.97 -9.83 -3.67
C TRP A 162 26.40 -9.81 -4.24
N PRO A 163 27.27 -8.84 -3.90
CA PRO A 163 28.65 -8.84 -4.43
C PRO A 163 29.41 -10.11 -4.08
N PHE A 164 29.22 -10.65 -2.89
CA PHE A 164 29.86 -11.89 -2.45
C PHE A 164 29.28 -13.11 -3.17
N LEU A 165 27.96 -13.15 -3.34
CA LEU A 165 27.30 -14.21 -4.10
C LEU A 165 27.74 -14.21 -5.57
N VAL A 166 27.84 -13.05 -6.22
CA VAL A 166 28.35 -12.95 -7.59
C VAL A 166 29.78 -13.47 -7.68
N LEU A 167 30.66 -13.09 -6.75
CA LEU A 167 32.02 -13.61 -6.73
C LEU A 167 32.02 -15.14 -6.59
N ALA A 168 31.27 -15.68 -5.62
CA ALA A 168 31.18 -17.12 -5.41
C ALA A 168 30.65 -17.84 -6.66
N LEU A 169 29.59 -17.33 -7.29
CA LEU A 169 29.03 -17.89 -8.52
C LEU A 169 30.03 -17.85 -9.68
N LEU A 170 30.78 -16.76 -9.84
CA LEU A 170 31.81 -16.63 -10.88
C LEU A 170 33.01 -17.56 -10.66
N LEU A 171 33.32 -17.91 -9.41
CA LEU A 171 34.41 -18.83 -9.07
C LEU A 171 33.99 -20.30 -9.16
N LEU A 172 32.74 -20.60 -8.78
CA LEU A 172 32.23 -21.98 -8.69
C LEU A 172 31.58 -22.47 -9.99
N VAL A 173 31.03 -21.58 -10.80
CA VAL A 173 30.28 -21.92 -12.01
C VAL A 173 30.99 -21.38 -13.24
N LYS A 174 31.39 -22.27 -14.15
CA LYS A 174 32.20 -21.92 -15.33
C LYS A 174 31.43 -21.11 -16.37
N SER A 175 30.12 -21.32 -16.49
CA SER A 175 29.29 -20.68 -17.53
C SER A 175 28.41 -19.58 -16.96
N ARG A 176 28.45 -18.39 -17.59
CA ARG A 176 27.55 -17.28 -17.23
C ARG A 176 26.08 -17.59 -17.49
N HIS A 177 25.79 -18.41 -18.49
CA HIS A 177 24.43 -18.86 -18.75
C HIS A 177 23.93 -19.79 -17.64
N GLN A 178 24.79 -20.64 -17.08
CA GLN A 178 24.44 -21.46 -15.92
C GLN A 178 24.20 -20.58 -14.68
N ILE A 179 25.04 -19.56 -14.45
CA ILE A 179 24.80 -18.59 -13.38
C ILE A 179 23.45 -17.88 -13.57
N ALA A 180 23.17 -17.40 -14.79
CA ALA A 180 21.88 -16.78 -15.09
C ALA A 180 20.70 -17.72 -14.81
N ASN A 181 20.81 -18.99 -15.20
CA ASN A 181 19.78 -19.99 -14.91
C ASN A 181 19.59 -20.21 -13.41
N ILE A 182 20.67 -20.28 -12.62
CA ILE A 182 20.58 -20.38 -11.16
C ILE A 182 19.83 -19.17 -10.59
N VAL A 183 20.17 -17.96 -11.04
CA VAL A 183 19.53 -16.72 -10.57
C VAL A 183 18.06 -16.65 -11.00
N LEU A 184 17.72 -17.12 -12.21
CA LEU A 184 16.34 -17.24 -12.68
C LEU A 184 15.54 -18.28 -11.88
N ILE A 185 16.16 -19.41 -11.51
CA ILE A 185 15.54 -20.42 -10.64
C ILE A 185 15.26 -19.81 -9.26
N LEU A 186 16.19 -19.05 -8.68
CA LEU A 186 15.97 -18.35 -7.42
C LEU A 186 14.87 -17.28 -7.53
N ALA A 187 14.80 -16.56 -8.65
CA ALA A 187 13.72 -15.59 -8.91
C ALA A 187 12.36 -16.30 -9.02
N ALA A 188 12.29 -17.41 -9.76
CA ALA A 188 11.09 -18.22 -9.88
C ALA A 188 10.68 -18.82 -8.52
N ALA A 189 11.64 -19.31 -7.72
CA ALA A 189 11.39 -19.82 -6.37
C ALA A 189 10.83 -18.73 -5.44
N SER A 190 11.37 -17.50 -5.50
CA SER A 190 10.85 -16.35 -4.73
C SER A 190 9.41 -15.99 -5.14
N GLY A 191 9.11 -15.97 -6.44
CA GLY A 191 7.76 -15.72 -6.96
C GLY A 191 6.76 -16.83 -6.61
N ALA A 192 7.16 -18.09 -6.79
CA ALA A 192 6.37 -19.25 -6.41
C ALA A 192 6.12 -19.29 -4.90
N TRP A 193 7.12 -18.93 -4.09
CA TRP A 193 6.98 -18.83 -2.65
C TRP A 193 5.96 -17.77 -2.23
N MET A 194 5.93 -16.62 -2.91
CA MET A 194 4.89 -15.62 -2.68
C MET A 194 3.48 -16.18 -2.98
N ALA A 195 3.30 -16.87 -4.10
CA ALA A 195 2.03 -17.47 -4.46
C ALA A 195 1.61 -18.59 -3.48
N ILE A 196 2.55 -19.45 -3.07
CA ILE A 196 2.31 -20.50 -2.09
C ILE A 196 1.91 -19.89 -0.74
N LEU A 197 2.64 -18.90 -0.25
CA LEU A 197 2.31 -18.21 1.00
C LEU A 197 0.95 -17.51 0.93
N TYR A 198 0.61 -16.91 -0.22
CA TYR A 198 -0.70 -16.35 -0.47
C TYR A 198 -1.78 -17.42 -0.30
N MET A 199 -1.67 -18.54 -1.03
CA MET A 199 -2.64 -19.65 -0.98
C MET A 199 -2.77 -20.25 0.42
N MET A 200 -1.65 -20.45 1.13
CA MET A 200 -1.67 -20.94 2.51
C MET A 200 -2.38 -19.97 3.47
N THR A 201 -2.21 -18.67 3.27
CA THR A 201 -2.82 -17.67 4.17
C THR A 201 -4.32 -17.57 3.95
N ILE A 202 -4.78 -17.51 2.70
CA ILE A 202 -6.21 -17.45 2.37
C ILE A 202 -6.95 -18.77 2.64
N ALA A 203 -6.24 -19.90 2.79
CA ALA A 203 -6.84 -21.16 3.23
C ALA A 203 -7.19 -21.16 4.72
N HIS A 204 -6.52 -20.33 5.54
CA HIS A 204 -6.69 -20.28 6.99
C HIS A 204 -7.37 -19.00 7.50
N VAL A 205 -7.51 -18.00 6.64
CA VAL A 205 -8.19 -16.73 6.91
C VAL A 205 -9.24 -16.53 5.82
N GLN A 206 -10.41 -15.97 6.16
CA GLN A 206 -11.37 -15.59 5.12
C GLN A 206 -10.68 -14.64 4.12
N PRO A 207 -10.68 -14.92 2.81
CA PRO A 207 -9.95 -14.11 1.82
C PRO A 207 -10.26 -12.60 1.91
N ALA A 208 -11.50 -12.25 2.27
CA ALA A 208 -11.97 -10.88 2.46
C ALA A 208 -11.38 -10.13 3.67
N ALA A 209 -10.71 -10.83 4.59
CA ALA A 209 -10.05 -10.27 5.77
C ALA A 209 -8.51 -10.39 5.70
N PHE A 210 -7.99 -10.84 4.56
CA PHE A 210 -6.56 -11.04 4.35
C PHE A 210 -5.81 -9.70 4.24
N ASP A 211 -4.73 -9.56 5.00
CA ASP A 211 -3.76 -8.47 4.86
C ASP A 211 -2.50 -9.00 4.13
N PRO A 212 -2.20 -8.52 2.92
CA PRO A 212 -1.04 -8.99 2.16
C PRO A 212 0.33 -8.48 2.63
N SER A 213 0.39 -7.70 3.72
CA SER A 213 1.62 -7.02 4.16
C SER A 213 2.83 -7.93 4.34
N ARG A 214 2.66 -9.18 4.83
CA ARG A 214 3.76 -10.15 4.95
C ARG A 214 4.37 -10.50 3.58
N LEU A 215 3.54 -10.67 2.57
CA LEU A 215 3.97 -10.98 1.20
C LEU A 215 4.58 -9.75 0.55
N TYR A 216 4.04 -8.57 0.87
CA TYR A 216 4.47 -7.30 0.32
C TYR A 216 5.85 -6.86 0.85
N TYR A 217 6.11 -7.04 2.15
CA TYR A 217 7.37 -6.67 2.81
C TYR A 217 8.48 -7.72 2.75
N GLY A 218 8.14 -8.98 2.51
CA GLY A 218 9.09 -10.10 2.59
C GLY A 218 10.20 -10.02 1.54
N THR A 219 11.46 -10.09 1.96
CA THR A 219 12.59 -10.20 1.02
C THR A 219 12.46 -11.51 0.22
N ASP A 220 12.07 -12.59 0.90
CA ASP A 220 11.86 -13.92 0.33
C ASP A 220 10.77 -13.94 -0.76
N THR A 221 9.73 -13.13 -0.60
CA THR A 221 8.60 -13.04 -1.52
C THR A 221 8.76 -11.94 -2.58
N ARG A 222 9.76 -11.06 -2.49
CA ARG A 222 9.95 -9.93 -3.42
C ARG A 222 11.28 -9.92 -4.16
N ALA A 223 12.25 -10.74 -3.73
CA ALA A 223 13.58 -10.82 -4.32
C ALA A 223 13.56 -11.08 -5.83
N PHE A 224 12.54 -11.78 -6.34
CA PHE A 224 12.39 -12.07 -7.77
C PHE A 224 12.59 -10.85 -8.68
N SER A 225 12.12 -9.67 -8.28
CA SER A 225 12.23 -8.46 -9.11
C SER A 225 13.70 -8.03 -9.30
N ILE A 226 14.47 -8.01 -8.21
CA ILE A 226 15.90 -7.69 -8.27
C ILE A 226 16.68 -8.80 -8.98
N LEU A 227 16.31 -10.07 -8.72
CA LEU A 227 16.97 -11.22 -9.31
C LEU A 227 16.74 -11.32 -10.82
N PHE A 228 15.58 -10.94 -11.37
CA PHE A 228 15.38 -10.86 -12.81
C PHE A 228 16.33 -9.85 -13.47
N GLY A 229 16.48 -8.66 -12.89
CA GLY A 229 17.46 -7.68 -13.36
C GLY A 229 18.90 -8.21 -13.27
N ALA A 230 19.22 -8.91 -12.19
CA ALA A 230 20.54 -9.51 -12.00
C ALA A 230 20.83 -10.63 -13.02
N ALA A 231 19.88 -11.53 -13.27
CA ALA A 231 19.98 -12.56 -14.30
C ALA A 231 20.14 -11.95 -15.69
N LEU A 232 19.38 -10.88 -15.99
CA LEU A 232 19.50 -10.15 -17.24
C LEU A 232 20.93 -9.62 -17.46
N ALA A 233 21.64 -9.18 -16.42
CA ALA A 233 23.01 -8.71 -16.58
C ALA A 233 24.00 -9.83 -16.99
N PHE A 234 23.76 -11.08 -16.61
CA PHE A 234 24.58 -12.22 -17.05
C PHE A 234 24.30 -12.60 -18.52
N ILE A 235 23.05 -12.46 -18.97
CA ILE A 235 22.59 -12.83 -20.32
C ILE A 235 22.83 -11.69 -21.32
N TRP A 236 22.61 -10.45 -20.89
CA TRP A 236 22.56 -9.22 -21.68
C TRP A 236 23.49 -8.13 -21.13
N PRO A 237 24.80 -8.41 -20.97
CA PRO A 237 25.75 -7.49 -20.35
C PRO A 237 25.96 -6.25 -21.22
N SER A 238 25.86 -5.06 -20.61
CA SER A 238 25.84 -3.78 -21.33
C SER A 238 27.10 -3.53 -22.18
N GLY A 239 28.25 -4.02 -21.69
CA GLY A 239 29.55 -3.92 -22.35
C GLY A 239 29.76 -4.85 -23.56
N ARG A 240 28.81 -5.74 -23.87
CA ARG A 240 28.90 -6.66 -25.03
C ARG A 240 27.83 -6.40 -26.10
N LEU A 241 26.91 -5.46 -25.88
CA LEU A 241 25.84 -5.16 -26.83
C LEU A 241 26.38 -4.33 -28.01
N SER A 242 26.04 -4.73 -29.23
CA SER A 242 26.46 -4.04 -30.45
C SER A 242 25.55 -2.85 -30.76
N GLN A 243 26.15 -1.71 -31.12
CA GLN A 243 25.40 -0.56 -31.66
C GLN A 243 24.93 -0.80 -33.10
N HIS A 244 25.60 -1.71 -33.84
CA HIS A 244 25.32 -2.00 -35.23
C HIS A 244 24.48 -3.28 -35.30
N LEU A 245 23.17 -3.12 -35.47
CA LEU A 245 22.21 -4.19 -35.75
C LEU A 245 21.51 -3.93 -37.07
N GLY A 246 21.12 -5.01 -37.77
CA GLY A 246 20.28 -4.89 -38.97
C GLY A 246 18.92 -4.30 -38.63
N LYS A 247 18.33 -3.55 -39.58
CA LYS A 247 17.06 -2.81 -39.41
C LYS A 247 15.92 -3.68 -38.83
N LYS A 248 15.82 -4.94 -39.25
CA LYS A 248 14.81 -5.89 -38.74
C LYS A 248 14.91 -6.12 -37.23
N TRP A 249 16.13 -6.23 -36.69
CA TRP A 249 16.37 -6.44 -35.26
C TRP A 249 16.10 -5.17 -34.44
N VAL A 250 16.44 -4.00 -34.97
CA VAL A 250 16.11 -2.71 -34.34
C VAL A 250 14.59 -2.54 -34.23
N ILE A 251 13.86 -2.79 -35.32
CA ILE A 251 12.38 -2.76 -35.32
C ILE A 251 11.83 -3.76 -34.30
N GLY A 252 12.38 -4.98 -34.24
CA GLY A 252 11.97 -5.98 -33.25
C GLY A 252 12.16 -5.50 -31.80
N LEU A 253 13.30 -4.88 -31.49
CA LEU A 253 13.56 -4.29 -30.17
C LEU A 253 12.59 -3.15 -29.84
N ASP A 254 12.30 -2.26 -30.80
CA ASP A 254 11.39 -1.13 -30.59
C ASP A 254 9.94 -1.59 -30.41
N LEU A 255 9.49 -2.60 -31.19
CA LEU A 255 8.18 -3.22 -31.01
C LEU A 255 8.06 -3.89 -29.65
N LEU A 256 9.09 -4.64 -29.23
CA LEU A 256 9.13 -5.29 -27.93
C LEU A 256 9.13 -4.27 -26.78
N GLY A 257 9.91 -3.19 -26.91
CA GLY A 257 9.93 -2.07 -25.98
C GLY A 257 8.57 -1.39 -25.87
N THR A 258 7.91 -1.15 -27.01
CA THR A 258 6.57 -0.53 -27.06
C THR A 258 5.53 -1.43 -26.41
N ALA A 259 5.51 -2.73 -26.76
CA ALA A 259 4.60 -3.70 -26.16
C ALA A 259 4.82 -3.82 -24.65
N SER A 260 6.07 -3.86 -24.19
CA SER A 260 6.38 -3.90 -22.76
C SER A 260 5.95 -2.62 -22.06
N PHE A 261 6.25 -1.44 -22.63
CA PHE A 261 5.87 -0.15 -22.05
C PHE A 261 4.34 0.00 -21.94
N LEU A 262 3.59 -0.32 -23.00
CA LEU A 262 2.13 -0.30 -22.98
C LEU A 262 1.57 -1.33 -21.98
N GLY A 263 2.15 -2.53 -21.92
CA GLY A 263 1.78 -3.54 -20.93
C GLY A 263 1.95 -3.05 -19.49
N LEU A 264 3.08 -2.41 -19.18
CA LEU A 264 3.30 -1.79 -17.86
C LEU A 264 2.27 -0.68 -17.58
N LEU A 265 1.97 0.18 -18.56
CA LEU A 265 0.96 1.23 -18.40
C LEU A 265 -0.41 0.65 -18.10
N VAL A 266 -0.85 -0.37 -18.86
CA VAL A 266 -2.13 -1.05 -18.59
C VAL A 266 -2.16 -1.56 -17.16
N MET A 267 -1.13 -2.27 -16.70
CA MET A 267 -1.06 -2.80 -15.34
C MET A 267 -1.09 -1.68 -14.28
N VAL A 268 -0.41 -0.55 -14.51
CA VAL A 268 -0.40 0.62 -13.61
C VAL A 268 -1.79 1.25 -13.46
N PHE A 269 -2.65 1.19 -14.47
CA PHE A 269 -4.00 1.78 -14.39
C PHE A 269 -5.09 0.78 -14.00
N THR A 270 -4.86 -0.53 -14.15
CA THR A 270 -5.91 -1.54 -13.96
C THR A 270 -5.71 -2.44 -12.75
N ILE A 271 -4.48 -2.64 -12.27
CA ILE A 271 -4.21 -3.62 -11.20
C ILE A 271 -4.24 -2.94 -9.84
N ASP A 272 -5.13 -3.45 -8.99
CA ASP A 272 -5.24 -3.04 -7.60
C ASP A 272 -4.21 -3.75 -6.70
N ALA A 273 -3.68 -3.01 -5.72
CA ALA A 273 -2.64 -3.49 -4.82
C ALA A 273 -3.09 -4.65 -3.91
N GLN A 274 -4.39 -4.84 -3.69
CA GLN A 274 -4.93 -5.95 -2.90
C GLN A 274 -5.49 -7.09 -3.76
N SER A 275 -5.41 -7.01 -5.09
CA SER A 275 -5.93 -8.06 -5.98
C SER A 275 -5.21 -9.40 -5.79
N SER A 276 -5.97 -10.50 -5.80
CA SER A 276 -5.43 -11.87 -5.71
C SER A 276 -4.43 -12.16 -6.84
N PHE A 277 -4.77 -11.74 -8.06
CA PHE A 277 -3.92 -11.89 -9.25
C PHE A 277 -2.49 -11.40 -9.01
N LEU A 278 -2.33 -10.28 -8.32
CA LEU A 278 -1.02 -9.68 -8.05
C LEU A 278 -0.10 -10.65 -7.29
N TYR A 279 -0.63 -11.31 -6.25
CA TYR A 279 0.11 -12.20 -5.35
C TYR A 279 0.22 -13.63 -5.87
N GLU A 280 -0.68 -14.07 -6.75
CA GLU A 280 -0.61 -15.38 -7.41
C GLU A 280 0.44 -15.43 -8.55
N GLY A 281 0.78 -14.29 -9.15
CA GLY A 281 1.79 -14.24 -10.22
C GLY A 281 1.85 -12.94 -11.00
N GLY A 282 0.84 -12.07 -10.88
CA GLY A 282 0.78 -10.79 -11.59
C GLY A 282 1.98 -9.88 -11.31
N MET A 283 2.51 -9.89 -10.08
CA MET A 283 3.71 -9.12 -9.75
C MET A 283 4.99 -9.69 -10.39
N VAL A 284 5.08 -11.02 -10.53
CA VAL A 284 6.16 -11.69 -11.26
C VAL A 284 6.09 -11.33 -12.75
N LEU A 285 4.88 -11.38 -13.33
CA LEU A 285 4.63 -10.96 -14.70
C LEU A 285 5.07 -9.51 -14.93
N PHE A 286 4.67 -8.58 -14.04
CA PHE A 286 5.09 -7.18 -14.11
C PHE A 286 6.62 -7.04 -14.12
N SER A 287 7.32 -7.78 -13.25
CA SER A 287 8.78 -7.77 -13.19
C SER A 287 9.44 -8.38 -14.43
N ILE A 288 8.85 -9.38 -15.05
CA ILE A 288 9.31 -9.93 -16.34
C ILE A 288 9.18 -8.87 -17.44
N VAL A 289 8.00 -8.25 -17.57
CA VAL A 289 7.77 -7.18 -18.56
C VAL A 289 8.72 -6.00 -18.34
N THR A 290 8.95 -5.63 -17.08
CA THR A 290 9.94 -4.62 -16.70
C THR A 290 11.35 -5.03 -17.11
N THR A 291 11.72 -6.30 -16.91
CA THR A 291 13.04 -6.84 -17.29
C THR A 291 13.25 -6.79 -18.80
N ILE A 292 12.21 -7.09 -19.59
CA ILE A 292 12.23 -6.95 -21.05
C ILE A 292 12.45 -5.47 -21.43
N LEU A 293 11.71 -4.55 -20.83
CA LEU A 293 11.88 -3.12 -21.09
C LEU A 293 13.30 -2.63 -20.71
N VAL A 294 13.84 -3.09 -19.57
CA VAL A 294 15.22 -2.80 -19.17
C VAL A 294 16.22 -3.35 -20.19
N ALA A 295 16.01 -4.54 -20.74
CA ALA A 295 16.87 -5.11 -21.79
C ALA A 295 16.88 -4.27 -23.07
N VAL A 296 15.70 -3.78 -23.49
CA VAL A 296 15.54 -2.90 -24.66
C VAL A 296 16.21 -1.55 -24.41
N VAL A 297 15.96 -0.91 -23.28
CA VAL A 297 16.59 0.38 -22.89
C VAL A 297 18.11 0.23 -22.76
N ALA A 298 18.59 -0.93 -22.29
CA ALA A 298 20.01 -1.21 -22.20
C ALA A 298 20.69 -1.39 -23.57
N HIS A 299 19.93 -1.64 -24.64
CA HIS A 299 20.49 -1.95 -25.95
C HIS A 299 20.83 -0.66 -26.75
N PRO A 300 22.10 -0.43 -27.16
CA PRO A 300 22.52 0.82 -27.79
C PRO A 300 21.88 1.09 -29.16
N ALA A 301 21.44 0.03 -29.86
CA ALA A 301 20.77 0.16 -31.14
C ALA A 301 19.26 0.48 -31.03
N ALA A 302 18.64 0.25 -29.87
CA ALA A 302 17.21 0.51 -29.68
C ALA A 302 16.95 2.01 -29.48
N HIS A 303 15.76 2.48 -29.87
CA HIS A 303 15.41 3.90 -29.75
C HIS A 303 14.90 4.27 -28.35
N PHE A 304 14.55 3.29 -27.52
CA PHE A 304 14.01 3.52 -26.18
C PHE A 304 14.96 4.24 -25.22
N ASP A 305 16.29 4.04 -25.33
CA ASP A 305 17.25 4.84 -24.55
C ASP A 305 17.09 6.33 -24.88
N ARG A 306 17.00 6.69 -26.17
CA ARG A 306 16.80 8.08 -26.61
C ARG A 306 15.43 8.62 -26.23
N LEU A 307 14.37 7.82 -26.39
CA LEU A 307 12.99 8.21 -26.05
C LEU A 307 12.86 8.59 -24.57
N LEU A 308 13.51 7.83 -23.70
CA LEU A 308 13.51 8.05 -22.25
C LEU A 308 14.62 9.00 -21.77
N SER A 309 15.42 9.54 -22.70
CA SER A 309 16.50 10.48 -22.40
C SER A 309 16.08 11.90 -22.72
N ASN A 310 15.64 12.63 -21.70
CA ASN A 310 15.40 14.06 -21.79
C ASN A 310 15.85 14.77 -20.50
N PRO A 311 16.02 16.12 -20.52
CA PRO A 311 16.50 16.87 -19.36
C PRO A 311 15.63 16.71 -18.12
N LEU A 312 14.30 16.63 -18.28
CA LEU A 312 13.36 16.46 -17.17
C LEU A 312 13.52 15.08 -16.53
N PHE A 313 13.57 14.03 -17.33
CA PHE A 313 13.76 12.65 -16.86
C PHE A 313 15.15 12.46 -16.24
N SER A 314 16.17 13.13 -16.78
CA SER A 314 17.50 13.12 -16.16
C SER A 314 17.50 13.86 -14.81
N TYR A 315 16.77 14.98 -14.71
CA TYR A 315 16.64 15.73 -13.48
C TYR A 315 15.92 14.92 -12.40
N ILE A 316 14.75 14.36 -12.71
CA ILE A 316 13.93 13.57 -11.78
C ILE A 316 14.63 12.25 -11.46
N GLY A 317 15.11 11.52 -12.46
CA GLY A 317 15.77 10.22 -12.30
C GLY A 317 17.06 10.28 -11.47
N SER A 318 17.86 11.35 -11.60
CA SER A 318 19.04 11.57 -10.77
C SER A 318 18.71 11.87 -9.30
N ARG A 319 17.47 12.28 -9.02
CA ARG A 319 16.93 12.60 -7.68
C ARG A 319 15.90 11.59 -7.19
N SER A 320 15.66 10.52 -7.93
CA SER A 320 14.58 9.56 -7.62
C SER A 320 14.74 8.95 -6.23
N TYR A 321 15.98 8.79 -5.75
CA TYR A 321 16.27 8.34 -4.39
C TYR A 321 15.75 9.31 -3.33
N GLY A 322 16.08 10.60 -3.43
CA GLY A 322 15.57 11.63 -2.53
C GLY A 322 14.05 11.77 -2.62
N LEU A 323 13.49 11.82 -3.84
CA LEU A 323 12.04 11.89 -4.03
C LEU A 323 11.32 10.72 -3.35
N TYR A 324 11.88 9.50 -3.47
CA TYR A 324 11.36 8.32 -2.79
C TYR A 324 11.50 8.42 -1.26
N LEU A 325 12.60 8.95 -0.75
CA LEU A 325 12.80 9.11 0.70
C LEU A 325 11.82 10.11 1.32
N TYR A 326 11.63 11.27 0.69
CA TYR A 326 10.86 12.39 1.27
C TYR A 326 9.35 12.33 1.07
N GLN A 327 8.86 11.58 0.07
CA GLN A 327 7.42 11.56 -0.25
C GLN A 327 6.53 11.21 0.95
N PHE A 328 6.83 10.13 1.66
CA PHE A 328 5.98 9.63 2.75
C PHE A 328 6.00 10.54 3.97
N PRO A 329 7.16 10.96 4.51
CA PRO A 329 7.17 11.92 5.60
C PRO A 329 6.36 13.18 5.30
N VAL A 330 6.47 13.73 4.09
CA VAL A 330 5.69 14.90 3.68
C VAL A 330 4.20 14.60 3.68
N MET A 331 3.77 13.52 3.02
CA MET A 331 2.36 13.11 2.93
C MET A 331 1.77 12.84 4.33
N ILE A 332 2.46 12.05 5.16
CA ILE A 332 1.99 11.66 6.50
C ILE A 332 1.89 12.88 7.43
N PHE A 333 2.88 13.78 7.42
CA PHE A 333 2.80 14.99 8.24
C PHE A 333 1.74 15.96 7.73
N TRP A 334 1.53 16.02 6.42
CA TRP A 334 0.44 16.81 5.82
C TRP A 334 -0.93 16.29 6.25
N GLU A 335 -1.18 14.99 6.08
CA GLU A 335 -2.42 14.31 6.50
C GLU A 335 -2.67 14.40 8.01
N ASN A 336 -1.62 14.37 8.83
CA ASN A 336 -1.75 14.55 10.28
C ASN A 336 -2.18 15.99 10.64
N ARG A 337 -1.68 16.99 9.90
CA ARG A 337 -1.93 18.41 10.16
C ARG A 337 -3.28 18.89 9.61
N PHE A 338 -3.67 18.41 8.43
CA PHE A 338 -4.87 18.82 7.71
C PHE A 338 -5.89 17.68 7.67
N ARG A 339 -7.04 17.89 8.32
CA ARG A 339 -8.09 16.88 8.46
C ARG A 339 -9.17 16.94 7.38
N ASN A 340 -9.02 17.84 6.42
CA ASN A 340 -10.00 18.15 5.38
C ASN A 340 -9.43 17.89 3.96
N ILE A 341 -8.61 16.84 3.82
CA ILE A 341 -7.96 16.47 2.56
C ILE A 341 -9.00 16.25 1.44
N ALA A 342 -10.11 15.61 1.77
CA ALA A 342 -11.19 15.35 0.82
C ALA A 342 -11.77 16.64 0.20
N ASP A 343 -11.78 17.76 0.94
CA ASP A 343 -12.32 19.04 0.47
C ASP A 343 -11.40 19.74 -0.54
N HIS A 344 -10.14 19.32 -0.63
CA HIS A 344 -9.12 19.93 -1.49
C HIS A 344 -8.38 18.89 -2.36
N PRO A 345 -9.09 18.14 -3.23
CA PRO A 345 -8.55 16.96 -3.94
C PRO A 345 -7.49 17.28 -5.03
N VAL A 346 -7.25 18.57 -5.30
CA VAL A 346 -6.25 19.05 -6.26
C VAL A 346 -5.19 19.91 -5.58
N LEU A 347 -5.62 20.92 -4.81
CA LEU A 347 -4.72 21.89 -4.19
C LEU A 347 -3.70 21.22 -3.25
N TYR A 348 -4.15 20.31 -2.37
CA TYR A 348 -3.26 19.66 -1.40
C TYR A 348 -2.24 18.73 -2.06
N PRO A 349 -2.63 17.81 -2.98
CA PRO A 349 -1.65 17.03 -3.73
C PRO A 349 -0.61 17.87 -4.48
N VAL A 350 -1.00 19.01 -5.07
CA VAL A 350 -0.05 19.92 -5.73
C VAL A 350 0.94 20.51 -4.74
N ILE A 351 0.47 20.98 -3.57
CA ILE A 351 1.35 21.51 -2.53
C ILE A 351 2.31 20.42 -2.04
N GLU A 352 1.82 19.22 -1.76
CA GLU A 352 2.64 18.09 -1.32
C GLU A 352 3.74 17.75 -2.35
N VAL A 353 3.41 17.67 -3.65
CA VAL A 353 4.40 17.45 -4.71
C VAL A 353 5.45 18.55 -4.73
N VAL A 354 5.03 19.82 -4.62
CA VAL A 354 5.97 20.96 -4.57
C VAL A 354 6.89 20.83 -3.36
N LEU A 355 6.36 20.51 -2.17
CA LEU A 355 7.15 20.31 -0.96
C LEU A 355 8.15 19.16 -1.12
N ILE A 356 7.72 18.01 -1.67
CA ILE A 356 8.58 16.85 -1.92
C ILE A 356 9.74 17.23 -2.85
N VAL A 357 9.44 17.92 -3.96
CA VAL A 357 10.45 18.34 -4.94
C VAL A 357 11.42 19.36 -4.33
N VAL A 358 10.91 20.36 -3.59
CA VAL A 358 11.74 21.39 -2.96
C VAL A 358 12.65 20.78 -1.88
N ILE A 359 12.12 19.97 -0.96
CA ILE A 359 12.90 19.33 0.10
C ILE A 359 13.94 18.39 -0.51
N THR A 360 13.55 17.61 -1.53
CA THR A 360 14.49 16.75 -2.25
C THR A 360 15.60 17.57 -2.90
N GLU A 361 15.29 18.69 -3.54
CA GLU A 361 16.30 19.51 -4.21
C GLU A 361 17.27 20.17 -3.22
N LEU A 362 16.76 20.62 -2.07
CA LEU A 362 17.59 21.15 -0.98
C LEU A 362 18.50 20.05 -0.42
N SER A 363 17.97 18.87 -0.13
CA SER A 363 18.76 17.74 0.36
C SER A 363 19.82 17.30 -0.65
N TYR A 364 19.44 17.17 -1.92
CA TYR A 364 20.32 16.77 -3.00
C TYR A 364 21.52 17.72 -3.13
N ARG A 365 21.27 19.04 -3.19
CA ARG A 365 22.32 20.05 -3.37
C ARG A 365 23.19 20.26 -2.14
N PHE A 366 22.61 20.27 -0.94
CA PHE A 366 23.31 20.71 0.27
C PHE A 366 23.80 19.57 1.15
N ILE A 367 23.28 18.36 0.99
CA ILE A 367 23.62 17.22 1.84
C ILE A 367 24.12 16.05 1.01
N GLU A 368 23.32 15.52 0.09
CA GLU A 368 23.65 14.30 -0.65
C GLU A 368 24.88 14.48 -1.55
N GLN A 369 24.89 15.49 -2.43
CA GLN A 369 26.01 15.72 -3.35
C GLN A 369 27.32 16.08 -2.62
N PRO A 370 27.32 16.99 -1.62
CA PRO A 370 28.54 17.28 -0.85
C PRO A 370 29.06 16.07 -0.10
N ALA A 371 28.19 15.30 0.57
CA ALA A 371 28.59 14.11 1.32
C ALA A 371 29.10 13.00 0.40
N ALA A 372 28.48 12.82 -0.78
CA ALA A 372 28.92 11.84 -1.77
C ALA A 372 30.36 12.06 -2.24
N HIS A 373 30.78 13.32 -2.36
CA HIS A 373 32.12 13.72 -2.80
C HIS A 373 33.09 14.03 -1.65
N PHE A 374 32.62 14.02 -0.40
CA PHE A 374 33.45 14.33 0.77
C PHE A 374 34.55 13.28 0.99
N ASN A 375 35.75 13.75 1.35
CA ASN A 375 36.82 12.86 1.80
C ASN A 375 36.72 12.64 3.31
N TYR A 376 36.14 11.50 3.70
CA TYR A 376 35.89 11.14 5.09
C TYR A 376 37.16 10.98 5.95
N HIS A 377 38.35 10.88 5.37
CA HIS A 377 39.60 10.96 6.15
C HIS A 377 39.81 12.36 6.76
N LYS A 378 39.20 13.40 6.18
CA LYS A 378 39.26 14.78 6.66
C LYS A 378 38.13 15.13 7.63
N THR A 379 37.35 14.16 8.11
CA THR A 379 36.20 14.40 9.01
C THR A 379 36.62 15.18 10.26
N TRP A 380 37.70 14.79 10.94
CA TRP A 380 38.18 15.51 12.12
C TRP A 380 38.66 16.93 11.82
N ALA A 381 39.33 17.14 10.69
CA ALA A 381 39.75 18.49 10.27
C ALA A 381 38.53 19.37 9.94
N PHE A 382 37.50 18.78 9.33
CA PHE A 382 36.22 19.45 9.07
C PHE A 382 35.50 19.85 10.36
N LEU A 383 35.42 18.95 11.34
CA LEU A 383 34.82 19.23 12.65
C LEU A 383 35.59 20.33 13.41
N LYS A 384 36.92 20.30 13.42
CA LYS A 384 37.75 21.39 13.96
C LYS A 384 37.48 22.72 13.23
N GLY A 385 37.28 22.67 11.92
CA GLY A 385 36.87 23.81 11.09
C GLY A 385 35.52 24.39 11.49
N LEU A 386 34.54 23.53 11.82
CA LEU A 386 33.22 23.96 12.28
C LEU A 386 33.28 24.67 13.64
N ALA A 387 34.14 24.22 14.54
CA ALA A 387 34.32 24.84 15.86
C ALA A 387 35.14 26.14 15.84
N ASN A 388 36.02 26.32 14.84
CA ASN A 388 36.89 27.49 14.75
C ASN A 388 36.33 28.57 13.80
N PRO A 389 35.80 29.70 14.31
CA PRO A 389 35.17 30.72 13.46
C PRO A 389 36.15 31.35 12.45
N LYS A 390 37.46 31.35 12.74
CA LYS A 390 38.51 31.90 11.87
C LYS A 390 38.71 31.11 10.57
N ILE A 391 38.31 29.84 10.52
CA ILE A 391 38.40 29.03 9.30
C ILE A 391 37.25 29.39 8.36
N ARG A 392 37.52 29.77 7.10
CA ARG A 392 36.47 30.13 6.14
C ARG A 392 35.82 28.87 5.56
N MET A 393 34.56 28.63 5.92
CA MET A 393 33.77 27.47 5.43
C MET A 393 32.54 27.88 4.61
N GLY A 394 32.24 29.18 4.51
CA GLY A 394 31.11 29.71 3.75
C GLY A 394 29.77 29.10 4.19
N LYS A 395 28.91 28.77 3.21
CA LYS A 395 27.57 28.20 3.44
C LYS A 395 27.61 26.83 4.14
N THR A 396 28.69 26.06 3.96
CA THR A 396 28.84 24.72 4.54
C THR A 396 28.77 24.74 6.06
N ARG A 397 29.28 25.80 6.72
CA ARG A 397 29.19 25.93 8.19
C ARG A 397 27.74 26.00 8.65
N TRP A 398 26.94 26.89 8.04
CA TRP A 398 25.54 27.07 8.40
C TRP A 398 24.71 25.81 8.14
N VAL A 399 24.88 25.17 6.97
CA VAL A 399 24.22 23.89 6.67
C VAL A 399 24.57 22.82 7.71
N SER A 400 25.84 22.76 8.14
CA SER A 400 26.28 21.79 9.14
C SER A 400 25.69 22.08 10.52
N TYR A 401 25.57 23.34 10.94
CA TYR A 401 24.91 23.69 12.20
C TYR A 401 23.43 23.33 12.19
N VAL A 402 22.71 23.62 11.10
CA VAL A 402 21.30 23.21 10.96
C VAL A 402 21.18 21.67 11.04
N ALA A 403 22.04 20.94 10.34
CA ALA A 403 22.06 19.48 10.40
C ALA A 403 22.34 18.96 11.82
N LEU A 404 23.29 19.56 12.55
CA LEU A 404 23.59 19.19 13.94
C LEU A 404 22.42 19.46 14.89
N ILE A 405 21.70 20.58 14.71
CA ILE A 405 20.50 20.88 15.50
C ILE A 405 19.41 19.83 15.24
N ILE A 406 19.15 19.51 13.96
CA ILE A 406 18.17 18.48 13.58
C ILE A 406 18.57 17.12 14.16
N LEU A 407 19.85 16.74 14.06
CA LEU A 407 20.38 15.51 14.64
C LEU A 407 20.19 15.48 16.17
N ALA A 408 20.46 16.58 16.87
CA ALA A 408 20.29 16.68 18.31
C ALA A 408 18.81 16.52 18.73
N ILE A 409 17.89 17.25 18.09
CA ILE A 409 16.45 17.17 18.38
C ILE A 409 15.92 15.77 18.06
N GLY A 410 16.27 15.21 16.91
CA GLY A 410 15.89 13.85 16.53
C GLY A 410 16.42 12.82 17.53
N SER A 411 17.67 12.96 17.98
CA SER A 411 18.27 12.08 19.00
C SER A 411 17.53 12.14 20.34
N VAL A 412 17.08 13.33 20.76
CA VAL A 412 16.22 13.49 21.94
C VAL A 412 14.89 12.75 21.75
N GLY A 413 14.29 12.83 20.57
CA GLY A 413 13.10 12.06 20.21
C GLY A 413 13.30 10.56 20.33
N LEU A 414 14.39 10.04 19.77
CA LEU A 414 14.76 8.63 19.86
C LEU A 414 14.96 8.18 21.31
N ALA A 415 15.62 8.99 22.14
CA ALA A 415 15.85 8.67 23.55
C ALA A 415 14.56 8.67 24.39
N LYS A 416 13.58 9.52 24.04
CA LYS A 416 12.28 9.59 24.70
C LYS A 416 11.27 8.54 24.18
N ALA A 417 11.52 7.97 23.01
CA ALA A 417 10.58 7.08 22.33
C ALA A 417 10.34 5.81 23.15
N PRO A 418 9.10 5.53 23.59
CA PRO A 418 8.81 4.32 24.34
C PRO A 418 9.00 3.08 23.44
N SER A 419 9.68 2.06 23.98
CA SER A 419 9.69 0.73 23.39
C SER A 419 8.43 0.01 23.81
N VAL A 420 7.63 -0.38 22.85
CA VAL A 420 6.44 -1.20 23.10
C VAL A 420 6.52 -2.33 22.09
N LYS A 421 6.42 -3.58 22.56
CA LYS A 421 6.19 -4.69 21.62
C LYS A 421 4.97 -4.30 20.80
N ALA A 422 4.94 -4.59 19.51
CA ALA A 422 3.70 -4.49 18.76
C ALA A 422 2.71 -5.61 19.18
N GLU A 423 2.45 -5.76 20.47
CA GLU A 423 1.11 -6.04 20.93
C GLU A 423 0.34 -4.75 20.68
N GLY A 424 -0.24 -4.70 19.46
CA GLY A 424 -0.67 -3.50 18.77
C GLY A 424 -1.35 -2.44 19.62
N ASP A 425 -1.09 -1.20 19.24
CA ASP A 425 -1.74 0.04 19.66
C ASP A 425 -2.71 -0.14 20.85
N ASN A 426 -2.27 0.28 22.04
CA ASN A 426 -3.12 0.29 23.23
C ASN A 426 -4.11 1.46 23.22
N SER A 427 -4.26 2.18 22.10
CA SER A 427 -5.35 3.13 21.94
C SER A 427 -6.69 2.44 22.20
N PRO A 428 -7.68 3.18 22.74
CA PRO A 428 -9.04 2.67 22.89
C PRO A 428 -9.58 2.06 21.59
N LEU A 429 -9.23 2.66 20.44
CA LEU A 429 -9.61 2.18 19.10
C LEU A 429 -9.03 0.81 18.78
N ALA A 430 -7.72 0.61 18.94
CA ALA A 430 -7.10 -0.66 18.58
C ALA A 430 -7.44 -1.79 19.57
N GLN A 431 -7.67 -1.47 20.85
CA GLN A 431 -8.27 -2.43 21.79
C GLN A 431 -9.70 -2.81 21.39
N GLN A 432 -10.48 -1.83 20.92
CA GLN A 432 -11.85 -2.01 20.46
C GLN A 432 -11.90 -2.90 19.20
N LEU A 433 -11.06 -2.64 18.19
CA LEU A 433 -10.97 -3.44 16.98
C LEU A 433 -10.42 -4.85 17.22
N LYS A 434 -9.51 -5.04 18.19
CA LYS A 434 -9.02 -6.39 18.57
C LYS A 434 -10.08 -7.23 19.31
N LYS A 435 -10.90 -6.59 20.14
CA LYS A 435 -11.99 -7.26 20.87
C LYS A 435 -13.19 -7.56 19.96
N ARG A 436 -13.36 -6.77 18.89
CA ARG A 436 -14.48 -6.87 17.95
C ARG A 436 -14.09 -7.75 16.79
N GLY A 437 -14.63 -8.94 16.84
CA GLY A 437 -14.50 -10.00 15.86
C GLY A 437 -15.27 -11.18 16.44
N VAL A 438 -16.49 -11.37 15.96
CA VAL A 438 -17.31 -12.51 16.40
C VAL A 438 -16.49 -13.79 16.22
N SER A 439 -16.40 -14.61 17.26
CA SER A 439 -15.75 -15.93 17.17
C SER A 439 -16.24 -16.63 15.92
N THR A 440 -15.33 -17.18 15.10
CA THR A 440 -15.67 -17.88 13.85
C THR A 440 -16.82 -18.87 14.05
N LYS A 441 -16.88 -19.52 15.22
CA LYS A 441 -17.95 -20.44 15.61
C LYS A 441 -19.33 -19.78 15.73
N GLU A 442 -19.41 -18.59 16.31
CA GLU A 442 -20.67 -17.87 16.47
C GLU A 442 -21.15 -17.26 15.14
N LYS A 443 -20.23 -16.79 14.31
CA LYS A 443 -20.54 -16.36 12.94
C LYS A 443 -21.12 -17.49 12.10
N GLU A 444 -20.49 -18.68 12.10
CA GLU A 444 -21.01 -19.86 11.41
C GLU A 444 -22.38 -20.30 11.95
N LYS A 445 -22.61 -20.19 13.26
CA LYS A 445 -23.94 -20.42 13.85
C LYS A 445 -24.99 -19.44 13.30
N ARG A 446 -24.66 -18.15 13.20
CA ARG A 446 -25.57 -17.13 12.64
C ARG A 446 -25.81 -17.35 11.14
N LEU A 447 -24.79 -17.73 10.38
CA LEU A 447 -24.92 -18.11 8.96
C LEU A 447 -25.88 -19.31 8.78
N ALA A 448 -25.76 -20.34 9.62
CA ALA A 448 -26.68 -21.48 9.58
C ALA A 448 -28.12 -21.08 9.94
N ALA A 449 -28.30 -20.20 10.93
CA ALA A 449 -29.61 -19.65 11.28
C ALA A 449 -30.21 -18.83 10.13
N MET A 450 -29.40 -17.99 9.47
CA MET A 450 -29.80 -17.20 8.30
C MET A 450 -30.28 -18.09 7.16
N ARG A 451 -29.53 -19.15 6.84
CA ARG A 451 -29.93 -20.15 5.81
C ARG A 451 -31.30 -20.75 6.12
N SER A 452 -31.53 -21.09 7.38
CA SER A 452 -32.78 -21.69 7.84
C SER A 452 -33.94 -20.69 7.72
N SER A 453 -33.71 -19.43 8.07
CA SER A 453 -34.69 -18.35 7.94
C SER A 453 -35.05 -18.07 6.49
N ILE A 454 -34.06 -17.99 5.58
CA ILE A 454 -34.29 -17.79 4.14
C ILE A 454 -35.11 -18.95 3.57
N ALA A 455 -34.80 -20.19 3.96
CA ALA A 455 -35.54 -21.36 3.51
C ALA A 455 -37.00 -21.37 4.02
N ALA A 456 -37.23 -20.92 5.25
CA ALA A 456 -38.58 -20.79 5.80
C ALA A 456 -39.38 -19.71 5.07
N GLN A 457 -38.78 -18.56 4.79
CA GLN A 457 -39.44 -17.46 4.08
C GLN A 457 -39.80 -17.85 2.64
N LYS A 458 -38.89 -18.49 1.89
CA LYS A 458 -39.19 -19.03 0.56
C LYS A 458 -40.33 -20.06 0.54
N LYS A 459 -40.57 -20.79 1.64
CA LYS A 459 -41.72 -21.69 1.78
C LYS A 459 -43.01 -20.92 2.05
N ALA A 460 -42.95 -19.88 2.89
CA ALA A 460 -44.08 -19.00 3.17
C ALA A 460 -44.54 -18.24 1.91
N ASP A 461 -43.60 -17.69 1.14
CA ASP A 461 -43.88 -16.91 -0.09
C ASP A 461 -44.52 -17.76 -1.20
N LYS A 462 -44.40 -19.10 -1.15
CA LYS A 462 -45.08 -20.01 -2.09
C LYS A 462 -46.54 -20.26 -1.74
N ASN A 463 -46.94 -20.00 -0.50
CA ASN A 463 -48.32 -20.14 -0.03
C ASN A 463 -49.00 -18.75 0.02
N LYS A 464 -49.13 -18.10 -1.14
CA LYS A 464 -49.72 -16.75 -1.26
C LYS A 464 -51.24 -16.78 -1.13
N ALA A 465 -51.72 -16.71 0.10
CA ALA A 465 -53.07 -16.25 0.43
C ALA A 465 -53.03 -15.54 1.79
N ALA A 466 -52.65 -14.24 1.79
CA ALA A 466 -52.86 -13.21 2.83
C ALA A 466 -51.62 -12.30 3.05
N GLU A 467 -51.22 -11.50 2.05
CA GLU A 467 -50.15 -10.51 2.26
C GLU A 467 -50.67 -9.22 2.97
N GLU A 468 -51.91 -8.78 2.72
CA GLU A 468 -52.45 -7.55 3.35
C GLU A 468 -52.96 -7.73 4.80
N SER A 469 -53.49 -8.91 5.16
CA SER A 469 -53.91 -9.19 6.55
C SER A 469 -52.72 -9.44 7.48
N SER A 470 -51.57 -9.79 6.91
CA SER A 470 -50.30 -10.06 7.60
C SER A 470 -49.64 -8.77 8.12
N SER A 471 -49.55 -7.73 7.30
CA SER A 471 -48.86 -6.48 7.63
C SER A 471 -49.49 -5.74 8.83
N LYS A 472 -50.83 -5.58 8.85
CA LYS A 472 -51.55 -4.98 9.99
C LYS A 472 -51.44 -5.82 11.28
N ALA A 473 -51.40 -7.14 11.15
CA ALA A 473 -51.21 -8.04 12.29
C ALA A 473 -49.79 -7.95 12.87
N LEU A 474 -48.77 -7.81 12.01
CA LEU A 474 -47.38 -7.55 12.41
C LEU A 474 -47.24 -6.19 13.10
N GLU A 475 -47.82 -5.12 12.56
CA GLU A 475 -47.82 -3.81 13.21
C GLU A 475 -48.49 -3.85 14.59
N ALA A 476 -49.65 -4.52 14.72
CA ALA A 476 -50.33 -4.70 16.00
C ALA A 476 -49.49 -5.53 16.99
N LYS A 477 -48.81 -6.58 16.52
CA LYS A 477 -47.87 -7.37 17.32
C LYS A 477 -46.76 -6.48 17.88
N TYR A 478 -46.09 -5.70 17.03
CA TYR A 478 -45.00 -4.83 17.47
C TYR A 478 -45.46 -3.71 18.39
N ALA A 479 -46.63 -3.11 18.14
CA ALA A 479 -47.23 -2.12 19.03
C ALA A 479 -47.55 -2.70 20.42
N SER A 480 -48.05 -3.95 20.49
CA SER A 480 -48.31 -4.65 21.75
C SER A 480 -47.01 -4.98 22.49
N GLN A 481 -45.99 -5.47 21.78
CA GLN A 481 -44.68 -5.78 22.36
C GLN A 481 -43.97 -4.52 22.85
N ALA A 482 -44.03 -3.42 22.09
CA ALA A 482 -43.48 -2.12 22.47
C ALA A 482 -44.03 -1.62 23.82
N LYS A 483 -45.32 -1.88 24.12
CA LYS A 483 -45.94 -1.50 25.39
C LYS A 483 -45.57 -2.44 26.55
N THR A 484 -45.53 -3.74 26.29
CA THR A 484 -45.40 -4.76 27.35
C THR A 484 -43.96 -5.14 27.67
N HIS A 485 -43.07 -5.14 26.67
CA HIS A 485 -41.69 -5.58 26.76
C HIS A 485 -40.75 -4.70 25.90
N PRO A 486 -40.63 -3.40 26.19
CA PRO A 486 -39.78 -2.50 25.41
C PRO A 486 -38.31 -2.96 25.42
N VAL A 487 -37.64 -2.78 24.28
CA VAL A 487 -36.26 -3.22 24.05
C VAL A 487 -35.40 -2.04 23.65
N ASN A 488 -34.09 -2.09 23.94
CA ASN A 488 -33.11 -1.12 23.46
C ASN A 488 -33.52 0.36 23.67
N ARG A 489 -34.12 0.69 24.83
CA ARG A 489 -34.69 2.01 25.14
C ARG A 489 -33.68 3.15 24.97
N GLU A 490 -32.41 2.86 25.18
CA GLU A 490 -31.32 3.81 24.96
C GLU A 490 -31.23 4.32 23.51
N TYR A 491 -31.86 3.65 22.54
CA TYR A 491 -31.90 4.11 21.14
C TYR A 491 -33.06 5.04 20.81
N GLU A 492 -34.02 5.23 21.72
CA GLU A 492 -35.13 6.18 21.53
C GLU A 492 -34.62 7.62 21.46
N GLN A 493 -33.59 7.95 22.25
CA GLN A 493 -32.94 9.27 22.20
C GLN A 493 -32.27 9.57 20.85
N TYR A 494 -32.03 8.55 20.03
CA TYR A 494 -31.46 8.68 18.67
C TYR A 494 -32.54 8.64 17.58
N GLY A 495 -33.82 8.71 17.95
CA GLY A 495 -34.94 8.90 17.03
C GLY A 495 -35.55 7.62 16.45
N LEU A 496 -35.33 6.48 17.12
CA LEU A 496 -36.03 5.22 16.87
C LEU A 496 -37.23 5.08 17.83
N THR A 497 -38.38 4.64 17.31
CA THR A 497 -39.55 4.35 18.16
C THR A 497 -39.47 2.94 18.76
N GLN A 498 -40.15 2.67 19.88
CA GLN A 498 -40.22 1.29 20.40
C GLN A 498 -40.81 0.27 19.41
N ILE A 499 -41.71 0.70 18.51
CA ILE A 499 -42.22 -0.17 17.44
C ILE A 499 -41.11 -0.56 16.47
N GLN A 500 -40.33 0.43 16.03
CA GLN A 500 -39.16 0.23 15.17
C GLN A 500 -38.10 -0.66 15.84
N LEU A 501 -37.87 -0.46 17.15
CA LEU A 501 -36.92 -1.28 17.90
C LEU A 501 -37.37 -2.74 17.99
N GLN A 502 -38.67 -3.01 18.16
CA GLN A 502 -39.23 -4.37 18.10
C GLN A 502 -39.13 -4.99 16.70
N GLN A 503 -39.45 -4.22 15.66
CA GLN A 503 -39.30 -4.65 14.27
C GLN A 503 -37.85 -5.06 13.95
N ALA A 504 -36.87 -4.28 14.41
CA ALA A 504 -35.45 -4.56 14.21
C ALA A 504 -35.03 -5.92 14.82
N GLN A 505 -35.63 -6.34 15.93
CA GLN A 505 -35.35 -7.65 16.55
C GLN A 505 -35.71 -8.84 15.64
N ASP A 506 -36.65 -8.64 14.71
CA ASP A 506 -37.10 -9.67 13.79
C ASP A 506 -36.40 -9.67 12.42
N ILE A 507 -35.72 -8.58 12.06
CA ILE A 507 -35.02 -8.45 10.79
C ILE A 507 -33.73 -9.28 10.76
N GLY A 508 -33.68 -10.23 9.82
CA GLY A 508 -32.46 -10.92 9.44
C GLY A 508 -31.81 -10.24 8.24
N LEU A 509 -30.64 -9.66 8.43
CA LEU A 509 -29.84 -9.06 7.35
C LEU A 509 -28.43 -9.65 7.30
N THR A 510 -27.80 -9.58 6.13
CA THR A 510 -26.38 -9.90 5.97
C THR A 510 -25.61 -8.61 5.75
N ALA A 511 -24.71 -8.27 6.67
CA ALA A 511 -23.89 -7.07 6.60
C ALA A 511 -22.44 -7.43 6.23
N ILE A 512 -21.89 -6.76 5.22
CA ILE A 512 -20.50 -6.88 4.78
C ILE A 512 -19.84 -5.51 4.90
N GLY A 513 -18.78 -5.39 5.70
CA GLY A 513 -18.17 -4.08 5.92
C GLY A 513 -16.69 -4.08 6.24
N ASP A 514 -16.15 -2.86 6.29
CA ASP A 514 -14.77 -2.58 6.65
C ASP A 514 -14.63 -2.23 8.15
N SER A 515 -13.54 -1.59 8.52
CA SER A 515 -13.23 -1.22 9.90
C SER A 515 -14.29 -0.35 10.56
N VAL A 516 -14.99 0.52 9.81
CA VAL A 516 -16.02 1.41 10.36
C VAL A 516 -17.28 0.63 10.71
N MET A 517 -17.66 -0.37 9.91
CA MET A 517 -18.76 -1.27 10.28
C MET A 517 -18.36 -2.17 11.45
N LEU A 518 -17.11 -2.65 11.49
CA LEU A 518 -16.59 -3.44 12.61
C LEU A 518 -16.63 -2.62 13.91
N ASP A 519 -16.33 -1.33 13.80
CA ASP A 519 -16.50 -0.38 14.87
C ASP A 519 -17.97 -0.25 15.27
N GLY A 520 -18.92 -0.12 14.34
CA GLY A 520 -20.36 -0.10 14.63
C GLY A 520 -21.00 -1.44 15.05
N GLU A 521 -20.26 -2.56 15.01
CA GLU A 521 -20.82 -3.93 15.04
C GLU A 521 -21.70 -4.18 16.26
N ASN A 522 -21.27 -3.79 17.46
CA ASN A 522 -22.03 -4.08 18.69
C ASN A 522 -23.41 -3.43 18.68
N GLY A 523 -23.50 -2.16 18.24
CA GLY A 523 -24.78 -1.44 18.18
C GLY A 523 -25.69 -2.03 17.10
N LEU A 524 -25.12 -2.37 15.94
CA LEU A 524 -25.86 -3.04 14.87
C LEU A 524 -26.36 -4.42 15.31
N GLN A 525 -25.54 -5.22 15.99
CA GLN A 525 -25.92 -6.55 16.46
C GLN A 525 -26.96 -6.49 17.59
N GLN A 526 -26.91 -5.45 18.43
CA GLN A 526 -27.91 -5.22 19.47
C GLN A 526 -29.29 -4.85 18.87
N LEU A 527 -29.31 -3.99 17.86
CA LEU A 527 -30.54 -3.61 17.16
C LEU A 527 -31.07 -4.75 16.28
N PHE A 528 -30.18 -5.49 15.62
CA PHE A 528 -30.48 -6.60 14.72
C PHE A 528 -29.84 -7.92 15.22
N PRO A 529 -30.38 -8.56 16.27
CA PRO A 529 -29.81 -9.77 16.87
C PRO A 529 -29.74 -10.96 15.90
N LYS A 530 -30.58 -10.97 14.86
CA LYS A 530 -30.58 -12.00 13.79
C LYS A 530 -29.64 -11.67 12.62
N ALA A 531 -28.97 -10.51 12.64
CA ALA A 531 -28.04 -10.13 11.58
C ALA A 531 -26.79 -11.03 11.59
N VAL A 532 -26.29 -11.32 10.40
CA VAL A 532 -24.94 -11.80 10.17
C VAL A 532 -24.09 -10.60 9.82
N ILE A 533 -23.26 -10.13 10.75
CA ILE A 533 -22.32 -9.05 10.50
C ILE A 533 -20.94 -9.65 10.22
N ASP A 534 -20.40 -9.31 9.06
CA ASP A 534 -19.09 -9.72 8.61
C ASP A 534 -18.29 -8.48 8.26
N ALA A 535 -17.50 -7.99 9.21
CA ALA A 535 -16.67 -6.80 9.03
C ALA A 535 -15.20 -7.06 9.39
N ALA A 536 -14.26 -6.36 8.74
CA ALA A 536 -12.83 -6.54 9.00
C ALA A 536 -12.00 -5.27 8.79
N VAL A 537 -10.98 -5.08 9.63
CA VAL A 537 -10.19 -3.83 9.74
C VAL A 537 -9.60 -3.35 8.41
N SER A 538 -9.12 -4.24 7.53
CA SER A 538 -8.47 -3.84 6.28
C SER A 538 -9.29 -4.20 5.03
N ARG A 539 -10.58 -4.55 5.20
CA ARG A 539 -11.41 -5.01 4.08
C ARG A 539 -11.60 -3.90 3.06
N GLN A 540 -11.44 -4.27 1.79
CA GLN A 540 -11.74 -3.43 0.63
C GLN A 540 -12.80 -4.09 -0.26
N MET A 541 -13.32 -3.33 -1.22
CA MET A 541 -14.36 -3.80 -2.14
C MET A 541 -13.92 -5.03 -2.93
N ILE A 542 -12.72 -5.02 -3.52
CA ILE A 542 -12.26 -6.10 -4.40
C ILE A 542 -12.27 -7.46 -3.69
N ASN A 543 -11.83 -7.50 -2.43
CA ASN A 543 -11.76 -8.74 -1.64
C ASN A 543 -13.15 -9.19 -1.13
N SER A 544 -14.18 -8.35 -1.26
CA SER A 544 -15.53 -8.60 -0.75
C SER A 544 -16.48 -9.17 -1.80
N ILE A 545 -16.20 -8.98 -3.09
CA ILE A 545 -17.08 -9.45 -4.18
C ILE A 545 -17.20 -10.98 -4.14
N ASP A 546 -16.09 -11.70 -4.05
CA ASP A 546 -16.10 -13.16 -4.02
C ASP A 546 -16.68 -13.72 -2.72
N LEU A 547 -16.52 -13.01 -1.61
CA LEU A 547 -17.21 -13.33 -0.36
C LEU A 547 -18.73 -13.27 -0.52
N VAL A 548 -19.24 -12.21 -1.13
CA VAL A 548 -20.68 -12.04 -1.36
C VAL A 548 -21.21 -13.10 -2.33
N ARG A 549 -20.48 -13.42 -3.41
CA ARG A 549 -20.81 -14.55 -4.31
C ARG A 549 -20.90 -15.85 -3.53
N SER A 550 -19.89 -16.16 -2.71
CA SER A 550 -19.90 -17.35 -1.84
C SER A 550 -21.10 -17.37 -0.88
N TYR A 551 -21.52 -16.22 -0.36
CA TYR A 551 -22.68 -16.15 0.53
C TYR A 551 -23.99 -16.37 -0.23
N ALA A 552 -24.11 -15.85 -1.45
CA ALA A 552 -25.23 -16.10 -2.34
C ALA A 552 -25.32 -17.61 -2.67
N ASP A 553 -24.21 -18.22 -3.08
CA ASP A 553 -24.12 -19.63 -3.47
C ASP A 553 -24.44 -20.59 -2.32
N ARG A 554 -23.98 -20.28 -1.10
CA ARG A 554 -24.30 -21.04 0.11
C ARG A 554 -25.73 -20.84 0.60
N GLY A 555 -26.48 -19.92 0.00
CA GLY A 555 -27.85 -19.58 0.42
C GLY A 555 -27.92 -18.91 1.79
N VAL A 556 -26.86 -18.19 2.18
CA VAL A 556 -26.74 -17.48 3.46
C VAL A 556 -26.79 -15.95 3.30
N LEU A 557 -26.84 -15.45 2.06
CA LEU A 557 -27.06 -14.03 1.77
C LEU A 557 -28.54 -13.67 1.91
N GLY A 558 -28.87 -12.95 2.99
CA GLY A 558 -30.22 -12.52 3.35
C GLY A 558 -30.90 -11.65 2.30
N ASN A 559 -32.21 -11.47 2.44
CA ASN A 559 -33.01 -10.62 1.53
C ASN A 559 -32.68 -9.13 1.68
N ILE A 560 -32.14 -8.74 2.83
CA ILE A 560 -31.60 -7.42 3.11
C ILE A 560 -30.09 -7.56 3.23
N VAL A 561 -29.36 -6.83 2.39
CA VAL A 561 -27.89 -6.80 2.38
C VAL A 561 -27.42 -5.41 2.75
N LEU A 562 -26.62 -5.31 3.80
CA LEU A 562 -26.00 -4.06 4.24
C LEU A 562 -24.53 -4.03 3.85
N ILE A 563 -24.10 -3.00 3.13
CA ILE A 563 -22.71 -2.81 2.71
C ILE A 563 -22.14 -1.57 3.39
N GLY A 564 -20.99 -1.71 4.04
CA GLY A 564 -20.20 -0.60 4.59
C GLY A 564 -18.76 -0.73 4.14
N LEU A 565 -18.54 -0.55 2.83
CA LEU A 565 -17.23 -0.65 2.17
C LEU A 565 -16.94 0.65 1.43
N GLY A 566 -15.68 1.09 1.53
CA GLY A 566 -15.15 2.27 0.84
C GLY A 566 -14.28 3.15 1.72
N THR A 567 -14.28 2.92 3.04
CA THR A 567 -13.44 3.67 3.98
C THR A 567 -11.97 3.39 3.72
N ASN A 568 -11.64 2.11 3.54
CA ASN A 568 -10.26 1.60 3.42
C ASN A 568 -9.63 1.77 2.03
N GLY A 569 -10.37 2.31 1.07
CA GLY A 569 -9.85 2.56 -0.28
C GLY A 569 -10.95 2.78 -1.30
N PRO A 570 -10.59 3.40 -2.44
CA PRO A 570 -11.52 3.60 -3.55
C PRO A 570 -11.88 2.29 -4.25
N PHE A 571 -12.92 2.34 -5.07
CA PHE A 571 -13.32 1.24 -5.94
C PHE A 571 -13.80 1.73 -7.31
N SER A 572 -13.83 0.84 -8.30
CA SER A 572 -14.26 1.15 -9.67
C SER A 572 -15.77 0.96 -9.85
N ASP A 573 -16.31 1.55 -10.90
CA ASP A 573 -17.69 1.30 -11.31
C ASP A 573 -17.89 -0.18 -11.68
N ASP A 574 -16.89 -0.83 -12.28
CA ASP A 574 -16.92 -2.27 -12.55
C ASP A 574 -16.97 -3.11 -11.27
N GLN A 575 -16.22 -2.74 -10.23
CA GLN A 575 -16.24 -3.43 -8.94
C GLN A 575 -17.61 -3.24 -8.26
N LEU A 576 -18.18 -2.03 -8.32
CA LEU A 576 -19.53 -1.76 -7.83
C LEU A 576 -20.57 -2.59 -8.58
N ALA A 577 -20.50 -2.63 -9.92
CA ALA A 577 -21.40 -3.40 -10.75
C ALA A 577 -21.30 -4.90 -10.46
N GLN A 578 -20.09 -5.43 -10.28
CA GLN A 578 -19.86 -6.82 -9.88
C GLN A 578 -20.41 -7.12 -8.49
N MET A 579 -20.30 -6.19 -7.54
CA MET A 579 -20.91 -6.33 -6.21
C MET A 579 -22.44 -6.40 -6.31
N MET A 580 -23.07 -5.46 -7.03
CA MET A 580 -24.52 -5.48 -7.24
C MET A 580 -25.00 -6.73 -7.97
N GLN A 581 -24.22 -7.23 -8.94
CA GLN A 581 -24.50 -8.49 -9.62
C GLN A 581 -24.39 -9.69 -8.67
N ALA A 582 -23.37 -9.73 -7.81
CA ALA A 582 -23.18 -10.79 -6.82
C ALA A 582 -24.32 -10.82 -5.79
N ILE A 583 -24.87 -9.66 -5.42
CA ILE A 583 -26.03 -9.56 -4.53
C ILE A 583 -27.32 -9.98 -5.25
N GLY A 584 -27.47 -9.59 -6.51
CA GLY A 584 -28.64 -9.88 -7.33
C GLY A 584 -29.81 -8.89 -7.13
N PRO A 585 -30.73 -8.81 -8.10
CA PRO A 585 -31.80 -7.80 -8.13
C PRO A 585 -32.93 -8.06 -7.12
N ASP A 586 -33.12 -9.30 -6.66
CA ASP A 586 -34.23 -9.71 -5.80
C ASP A 586 -34.04 -9.31 -4.33
N ARG A 587 -32.86 -8.80 -3.97
CA ARG A 587 -32.52 -8.39 -2.60
C ARG A 587 -32.52 -6.87 -2.49
N GLN A 588 -32.92 -6.38 -1.32
CA GLN A 588 -32.76 -4.96 -0.98
C GLN A 588 -31.33 -4.72 -0.50
N VAL A 589 -30.65 -3.77 -1.13
CA VAL A 589 -29.27 -3.40 -0.82
C VAL A 589 -29.28 -2.05 -0.13
N PHE A 590 -28.68 -2.00 1.06
CA PHE A 590 -28.41 -0.78 1.78
C PHE A 590 -26.91 -0.54 1.78
N TRP A 591 -26.46 0.62 1.35
CA TRP A 591 -25.03 0.93 1.28
C TRP A 591 -24.71 2.20 2.04
N ILE A 592 -23.85 2.10 3.05
CA ILE A 592 -23.46 3.23 3.88
C ILE A 592 -22.38 4.03 3.14
N ASN A 593 -22.65 5.31 2.85
CA ASN A 593 -21.64 6.20 2.29
C ASN A 593 -20.54 6.52 3.34
N VAL A 594 -19.39 6.99 2.88
CA VAL A 594 -18.18 7.02 3.71
C VAL A 594 -17.84 8.43 4.19
N ARG A 595 -17.33 8.53 5.41
CA ARG A 595 -16.74 9.76 5.97
C ARG A 595 -15.30 9.48 6.38
N VAL A 596 -14.37 9.92 5.53
CA VAL A 596 -12.93 9.74 5.65
C VAL A 596 -12.24 11.05 5.24
N PRO A 597 -12.43 12.15 6.00
CA PRO A 597 -12.12 13.50 5.52
C PRO A 597 -10.60 13.72 5.32
N THR A 598 -9.79 12.83 5.89
CA THR A 598 -8.34 12.75 5.77
C THR A 598 -7.86 12.02 4.51
N ARG A 599 -8.77 11.51 3.65
CA ARG A 599 -8.44 10.74 2.45
C ARG A 599 -9.05 11.35 1.20
N ALA A 600 -8.23 11.48 0.15
CA ALA A 600 -8.64 12.11 -1.11
C ALA A 600 -9.79 11.39 -1.83
N TRP A 601 -9.95 10.07 -1.62
CA TRP A 601 -10.96 9.26 -2.32
C TRP A 601 -12.37 9.31 -1.73
N GLN A 602 -12.59 9.94 -0.57
CA GLN A 602 -13.91 9.99 0.08
C GLN A 602 -15.00 10.45 -0.91
N ASN A 603 -14.74 11.56 -1.60
CA ASN A 603 -15.74 12.19 -2.47
C ASN A 603 -15.96 11.39 -3.76
N ASP A 604 -14.94 10.68 -4.25
CA ASP A 604 -15.07 9.75 -5.38
C ASP A 604 -16.00 8.58 -5.01
N VAL A 605 -15.78 7.96 -3.85
CA VAL A 605 -16.64 6.87 -3.34
C VAL A 605 -18.09 7.34 -3.16
N ASN A 606 -18.30 8.47 -2.48
CA ASN A 606 -19.66 8.96 -2.22
C ASN A 606 -20.40 9.35 -3.51
N SER A 607 -19.69 9.94 -4.47
CA SER A 607 -20.28 10.29 -5.77
C SER A 607 -20.69 9.06 -6.57
N LYS A 608 -19.88 7.99 -6.55
CA LYS A 608 -20.21 6.70 -7.18
C LYS A 608 -21.42 6.04 -6.54
N LEU A 609 -21.52 6.05 -5.21
CA LEU A 609 -22.69 5.52 -4.50
C LEU A 609 -23.96 6.31 -4.83
N ALA A 610 -23.87 7.64 -4.91
CA ALA A 610 -24.99 8.48 -5.30
C ALA A 610 -25.45 8.23 -6.75
N ALA A 611 -24.50 8.00 -7.67
CA ALA A 611 -24.81 7.60 -9.05
C ALA A 611 -25.43 6.19 -9.11
N ALA A 612 -24.87 5.24 -8.37
CA ALA A 612 -25.35 3.86 -8.31
C ALA A 612 -26.79 3.77 -7.76
N GLN A 613 -27.15 4.55 -6.74
CA GLN A 613 -28.52 4.59 -6.22
C GLN A 613 -29.54 4.98 -7.31
N LYS A 614 -29.17 5.86 -8.24
CA LYS A 614 -30.03 6.24 -9.36
C LYS A 614 -30.15 5.13 -10.40
N GLN A 615 -29.12 4.30 -10.53
CA GLN A 615 -29.04 3.21 -11.50
C GLN A 615 -29.74 1.93 -11.00
N TYR A 616 -29.53 1.54 -9.75
CA TYR A 616 -30.01 0.30 -9.16
C TYR A 616 -31.25 0.55 -8.30
N LYS A 617 -32.43 0.12 -8.77
CA LYS A 617 -33.71 0.32 -8.07
C LYS A 617 -33.78 -0.33 -6.69
N ASN A 618 -33.00 -1.39 -6.48
CA ASN A 618 -32.92 -2.13 -5.22
C ASN A 618 -31.81 -1.62 -4.29
N LEU A 619 -31.10 -0.53 -4.64
CA LEU A 619 -30.06 0.09 -3.83
C LEU A 619 -30.58 1.34 -3.13
N THR A 620 -30.40 1.40 -1.81
CA THR A 620 -30.58 2.61 -1.00
C THR A 620 -29.26 2.95 -0.32
N VAL A 621 -28.82 4.20 -0.46
CA VAL A 621 -27.64 4.73 0.23
C VAL A 621 -28.06 5.27 1.60
N ILE A 622 -27.39 4.79 2.66
CA ILE A 622 -27.52 5.31 4.02
C ILE A 622 -26.53 6.46 4.16
N ASP A 623 -27.04 7.65 4.44
CA ASP A 623 -26.27 8.89 4.43
C ASP A 623 -25.56 9.17 5.75
N TRP A 624 -24.56 8.35 6.04
CA TRP A 624 -23.67 8.54 7.18
C TRP A 624 -22.79 9.78 7.03
N TYR A 625 -22.35 10.09 5.80
CA TYR A 625 -21.49 11.23 5.50
C TYR A 625 -22.12 12.53 6.00
N ASP A 626 -23.31 12.90 5.52
CA ASP A 626 -23.93 14.17 5.93
C ASP A 626 -24.38 14.13 7.39
N LYS A 627 -24.89 12.99 7.87
CA LYS A 627 -25.33 12.83 9.27
C LYS A 627 -24.19 13.07 10.27
N SER A 628 -22.98 12.67 9.92
CA SER A 628 -21.80 12.78 10.81
C SER A 628 -20.89 13.95 10.45
N ASN A 629 -21.19 14.66 9.35
CA ASN A 629 -20.50 15.90 9.02
C ASN A 629 -20.82 16.98 10.06
N GLY A 630 -19.83 17.75 10.46
CA GLY A 630 -19.97 18.72 11.56
C GLY A 630 -19.96 18.13 12.99
N HIS A 631 -19.80 16.81 13.15
CA HIS A 631 -19.72 16.13 14.46
C HIS A 631 -18.34 15.51 14.73
N PRO A 632 -17.27 16.30 14.86
CA PRO A 632 -15.92 15.77 15.11
C PRO A 632 -15.82 15.03 16.46
N ASP A 633 -16.68 15.36 17.42
CA ASP A 633 -16.80 14.77 18.75
C ASP A 633 -17.35 13.34 18.76
N TRP A 634 -17.85 12.84 17.63
CA TRP A 634 -18.31 11.46 17.45
C TRP A 634 -17.18 10.50 17.08
N PHE A 635 -16.00 11.02 16.77
CA PHE A 635 -14.88 10.25 16.25
C PHE A 635 -13.71 10.23 17.22
N TYR A 636 -12.87 9.20 17.10
CA TYR A 636 -11.52 9.23 17.64
C TYR A 636 -10.68 10.27 16.90
N ASN A 637 -9.43 10.45 17.36
CA ASN A 637 -8.54 11.46 16.80
C ASN A 637 -8.37 11.33 15.28
N ASP A 638 -8.45 10.10 14.74
CA ASP A 638 -8.24 9.81 13.32
C ASP A 638 -9.35 10.36 12.41
N MET A 639 -10.44 10.85 13.00
CA MET A 639 -11.60 11.43 12.31
C MET A 639 -12.37 10.43 11.43
N VAL A 640 -12.11 9.13 11.57
CA VAL A 640 -12.71 8.06 10.76
C VAL A 640 -13.50 7.10 11.63
N HIS A 641 -12.88 6.58 12.69
CA HIS A 641 -13.52 5.61 13.57
C HIS A 641 -14.30 6.32 14.68
N MET A 642 -15.45 5.75 15.02
CA MET A 642 -16.39 6.31 15.96
C MET A 642 -15.98 5.98 17.38
N ASN A 643 -16.09 6.98 18.26
CA ASN A 643 -15.94 6.78 19.69
C ASN A 643 -17.29 6.33 20.31
N PRO A 644 -17.39 6.14 21.64
CA PRO A 644 -18.65 5.74 22.29
C PRO A 644 -19.84 6.69 22.06
N ASN A 645 -19.62 7.96 21.67
CA ASN A 645 -20.69 8.91 21.36
C ASN A 645 -21.19 8.76 19.91
N GLY A 646 -20.30 8.44 18.97
CA GLY A 646 -20.64 8.27 17.55
C GLY A 646 -21.27 6.91 17.22
N ASN A 647 -20.85 5.85 17.93
CA ASN A 647 -21.31 4.48 17.66
C ASN A 647 -22.85 4.32 17.71
N PRO A 648 -23.56 4.83 18.73
CA PRO A 648 -25.01 4.76 18.77
C PRO A 648 -25.69 5.54 17.64
N GLN A 649 -25.13 6.69 17.22
CA GLN A 649 -25.66 7.50 16.12
C GLN A 649 -25.63 6.75 14.79
N TYR A 650 -24.52 6.06 14.52
CA TYR A 650 -24.34 5.22 13.34
C TYR A 650 -25.32 4.06 13.31
N ALA A 651 -25.40 3.29 14.40
CA ALA A 651 -26.32 2.16 14.48
C ALA A 651 -27.79 2.61 14.35
N ALA A 652 -28.17 3.73 14.98
CA ALA A 652 -29.51 4.29 14.88
C ALA A 652 -29.86 4.75 13.46
N LEU A 653 -28.94 5.44 12.78
CA LEU A 653 -29.15 5.88 11.39
C LEU A 653 -29.36 4.70 10.45
N VAL A 654 -28.50 3.69 10.56
CA VAL A 654 -28.59 2.46 9.75
C VAL A 654 -29.93 1.77 10.01
N ALA A 655 -30.27 1.55 11.27
CA ALA A 655 -31.50 0.86 11.63
C ALA A 655 -32.74 1.60 11.14
N LYS A 656 -32.80 2.92 11.38
CA LYS A 656 -33.91 3.76 10.95
C LYS A 656 -34.10 3.72 9.44
N THR A 657 -33.01 3.88 8.68
CA THR A 657 -33.09 3.89 7.21
C THR A 657 -33.56 2.54 6.66
N ILE A 658 -33.10 1.42 7.25
CA ILE A 658 -33.56 0.08 6.88
C ILE A 658 -35.05 -0.05 7.19
N LEU A 659 -35.47 0.28 8.42
CA LEU A 659 -36.86 0.14 8.87
C LEU A 659 -37.84 1.01 8.08
N ASP A 660 -37.44 2.22 7.68
CA ASP A 660 -38.29 3.13 6.90
C ASP A 660 -38.45 2.68 5.43
N LYS A 661 -37.55 1.84 4.93
CA LYS A 661 -37.50 1.41 3.51
C LYS A 661 -37.93 -0.03 3.28
N VAL A 662 -37.71 -0.90 4.27
CA VAL A 662 -38.22 -2.26 4.27
C VAL A 662 -39.73 -2.17 4.42
N LYS A 663 -40.45 -2.26 3.30
CA LYS A 663 -41.90 -2.42 3.31
C LYS A 663 -42.26 -3.74 3.99
N ASN A 664 -43.12 -3.69 5.00
CA ASN A 664 -43.77 -4.87 5.60
C ASN A 664 -44.64 -5.60 4.58
#